data_AF-W9S6M6-F1
#
_entry.id   AF-W9S6M6-F1
#
_cell.length_a   1.000
_cell.length_b   1.000
_cell.length_c   1.000
_cell.angle_alpha   90.00
_cell.angle_beta   90.00
_cell.angle_gamma   90.00
#
_symmetry.space_group_name_H-M   'P 1'
#
loop_
_entity.id
_entity.type
_entity.pdbx_description
1 polymer ?
#
loop_
_entity_poly.entity_id
_entity_poly.type
_entity_poly.pdbx_seq_one_letter_code
_entity_poly.pdbx_strand_id
1 'polypeptide(L)'
;MRFFFFNQIKSQATSLPKLVSSPDSLLRRFSRNDSVRSCCVDSARRSPPESMAIPLPKSAISTIDNEVGLARRFWIKFRRESVFAMYTPFSVSLAAGNLKIETFRHYVSQDFHFLKAFAQAYESAEECADDDDAKLAISELRSAILDELKMHDSFVQEWGADLAKEGSVNSATLKYTDFLLATASGKVEGVKAPGKLATPFERTKIAAYTLGAMTPCMRLYAFLGKEFQALLDNNGEGHPYQKWIDNYSSESFQASAVQTEELLDKLSVSLTGEELDVIEKLYHQAMKLEIEFFASQPLDQPTVVPLTKEHNPAEDRLMIFSDFDLTCTVVDSSAILAEIAIVTAPKSDQNQQPESQIARMSSADLRSTWGLLSSQYTEEHEQCIESIMPSEQVEFNYEQLHNALEQLSDFEKRANDRVIESGVLKGLNLEDIKKAGERLILHDGCTAFFENVVKNENLNANVHVLSYCWCGDLIRSAFSSGGLNELNVHANEFTFEESISTGEIVKKVESPIDKVRAFNDILANCSKDRKNLTVYIGDSVGDLLCLLEADVGIVVGSSSSLRRVGAQFGVSFIPLYPGVVKKQKEYIEGSSPNRKGKTGILYTVSCWAEIHAFILGWLFSYFALGPPLGPFFVVVSSVMVAFTYKLQRKNSYHRKSEDMHSKQHTNK
;
A
#
# COMPACT_ATOMS: atom_id res chain seq x y z
N MET A 1 9.88 21.51 0.36
CA MET A 1 10.37 22.67 1.11
C MET A 1 9.20 23.59 1.41
N ARG A 2 7.95 23.20 1.02
CA ARG A 2 6.72 23.51 1.75
C ARG A 2 6.97 23.65 3.28
N PHE A 3 6.54 24.75 3.85
CA PHE A 3 6.49 25.15 5.25
C PHE A 3 7.79 25.35 6.04
N PHE A 4 8.99 25.25 5.46
CA PHE A 4 10.30 25.14 6.13
C PHE A 4 10.62 26.15 7.26
N PHE A 5 9.90 27.28 7.32
CA PHE A 5 10.22 28.43 8.18
C PHE A 5 9.16 28.75 9.24
N PHE A 6 8.13 27.91 9.40
CA PHE A 6 7.06 28.11 10.39
C PHE A 6 7.62 28.28 11.83
N ASN A 7 8.77 27.68 12.14
CA ASN A 7 9.36 27.68 13.47
C ASN A 7 10.27 28.89 13.79
N GLN A 8 10.75 29.66 12.81
CA GLN A 8 11.56 30.86 13.12
C GLN A 8 10.73 32.04 13.63
N ILE A 9 9.44 32.12 13.25
CA ILE A 9 8.58 33.27 13.56
C ILE A 9 8.08 33.24 15.02
N LYS A 10 7.82 32.06 15.62
CA LYS A 10 7.47 31.97 17.06
C LYS A 10 8.64 32.25 18.00
N SER A 11 9.87 32.00 17.56
CA SER A 11 11.08 32.25 18.36
C SER A 11 11.45 33.74 18.49
N GLN A 12 10.99 34.61 17.58
CA GLN A 12 11.32 36.04 17.61
C GLN A 12 10.27 36.91 18.30
N ALA A 13 9.09 36.35 18.63
CA ALA A 13 8.02 37.08 19.32
C ALA A 13 8.20 37.15 20.85
N THR A 14 9.24 36.53 21.41
CA THR A 14 9.51 36.50 22.87
C THR A 14 10.95 36.92 23.20
N SER A 15 11.35 38.14 22.82
CA SER A 15 12.55 38.73 23.40
C SER A 15 12.46 40.25 23.54
N LEU A 16 12.04 40.70 24.73
CA LEU A 16 12.42 42.00 25.30
C LEU A 16 12.86 41.78 26.76
N PRO A 17 13.90 42.48 27.24
CA PRO A 17 14.76 42.00 28.31
C PRO A 17 14.32 42.53 29.68
N LYS A 18 14.47 41.72 30.74
CA LYS A 18 14.57 42.25 32.10
C LYS A 18 15.70 41.58 32.90
N LEU A 19 16.44 42.47 33.53
CA LEU A 19 17.62 42.35 34.37
C LEU A 19 17.51 41.34 35.52
N VAL A 20 18.63 40.62 35.73
CA VAL A 20 19.36 40.36 36.99
C VAL A 20 18.58 40.44 38.31
N SER A 21 18.45 39.30 39.01
CA SER A 21 19.02 39.06 40.35
C SER A 21 18.62 37.68 40.92
N SER A 22 19.62 36.87 41.30
CA SER A 22 19.53 35.77 42.30
C SER A 22 19.53 36.38 43.73
N PRO A 23 19.31 35.68 44.88
CA PRO A 23 19.59 34.24 45.13
C PRO A 23 18.68 33.46 46.15
N ASP A 24 18.91 32.14 46.18
CA ASP A 24 18.98 31.20 47.31
C ASP A 24 17.84 30.95 48.34
N SER A 25 17.61 29.62 48.51
CA SER A 25 17.52 28.85 49.78
C SER A 25 16.15 28.35 50.29
N LEU A 26 16.10 27.02 50.52
CA LEU A 26 15.69 26.30 51.75
C LEU A 26 14.74 25.09 51.55
N LEU A 27 15.32 23.92 51.83
CA LEU A 27 14.66 22.66 52.20
C LEU A 27 14.06 22.74 53.62
N ARG A 28 12.85 22.19 53.85
CA ARG A 28 12.55 21.06 54.79
C ARG A 28 11.06 20.91 55.19
N ARG A 29 10.58 19.68 54.98
CA ARG A 29 9.76 18.78 55.86
C ARG A 29 8.38 19.20 56.39
N PHE A 30 7.37 18.36 56.10
CA PHE A 30 6.54 17.50 57.01
C PHE A 30 5.61 16.67 56.06
N SER A 31 5.65 15.34 55.86
CA SER A 31 5.54 14.12 56.68
C SER A 31 4.13 13.74 57.17
N ARG A 32 3.73 12.48 56.87
CA ARG A 32 2.60 11.62 57.35
C ARG A 32 1.28 11.68 56.56
N ASN A 33 0.55 10.60 56.26
CA ASN A 33 0.59 9.18 56.69
C ASN A 33 -0.20 8.26 55.70
N ASP A 34 0.23 6.99 55.67
CA ASP A 34 -0.46 5.68 55.49
C ASP A 34 -1.38 5.38 54.28
N SER A 35 -1.19 4.34 53.44
CA SER A 35 -0.90 2.88 53.58
C SER A 35 -2.12 1.97 53.89
N VAL A 36 -2.55 1.23 52.85
CA VAL A 36 -2.71 -0.26 52.77
C VAL A 36 -4.10 -0.93 52.83
N ARG A 37 -4.19 -1.99 51.97
CA ARG A 37 -5.00 -3.24 51.91
C ARG A 37 -6.19 -3.25 50.94
N SER A 38 -6.20 -4.05 49.86
CA SER A 38 -6.04 -5.52 49.67
C SER A 38 -7.18 -6.35 50.26
N CYS A 39 -7.95 -7.02 49.40
CA CYS A 39 -8.58 -8.32 49.67
C CYS A 39 -8.79 -9.11 48.36
N CYS A 40 -8.16 -10.28 48.29
CA CYS A 40 -8.53 -11.41 47.43
C CYS A 40 -9.61 -12.24 48.16
N VAL A 41 -10.58 -12.81 47.44
CA VAL A 41 -11.26 -14.05 47.81
C VAL A 41 -11.60 -14.85 46.54
N ASP A 42 -11.18 -16.10 46.53
CA ASP A 42 -11.51 -17.16 45.57
C ASP A 42 -13.01 -17.50 45.53
N SER A 43 -13.52 -17.84 44.34
CA SER A 43 -14.62 -18.79 44.19
C SER A 43 -14.69 -19.32 42.77
N ALA A 44 -14.34 -20.60 42.64
CA ALA A 44 -14.54 -21.42 41.45
C ALA A 44 -16.02 -21.43 40.99
N ARG A 45 -16.24 -21.27 39.67
CA ARG A 45 -17.31 -21.93 38.90
C ARG A 45 -16.93 -21.92 37.42
N ARG A 46 -16.87 -23.13 36.84
CA ARG A 46 -16.65 -23.39 35.42
C ARG A 46 -17.85 -22.88 34.61
N SER A 47 -17.57 -22.15 33.54
CA SER A 47 -18.52 -21.80 32.48
C SER A 47 -18.01 -22.37 31.15
N PRO A 48 -18.85 -23.00 30.31
CA PRO A 48 -18.42 -23.56 29.04
C PRO A 48 -18.21 -22.46 27.98
N PRO A 49 -17.45 -22.71 26.88
CA PRO A 49 -17.21 -21.71 25.86
C PRO A 49 -18.48 -21.44 25.05
N GLU A 50 -18.87 -20.17 25.00
CA GLU A 50 -20.01 -19.69 24.21
C GLU A 50 -19.68 -19.70 22.71
N SER A 51 -20.52 -20.42 21.97
CA SER A 51 -20.80 -20.37 20.54
C SER A 51 -20.50 -19.02 19.86
N MET A 52 -19.49 -18.99 18.97
CA MET A 52 -19.29 -17.90 18.01
C MET A 52 -20.35 -17.95 16.91
N ALA A 53 -21.44 -17.20 17.11
CA ALA A 53 -22.33 -16.76 16.04
C ALA A 53 -22.85 -15.36 16.42
N ILE A 54 -22.12 -14.32 16.01
CA ILE A 54 -22.57 -12.93 16.16
C ILE A 54 -23.36 -12.58 14.89
N PRO A 55 -24.67 -12.25 14.98
CA PRO A 55 -25.38 -11.63 13.86
C PRO A 55 -24.94 -10.16 13.75
N LEU A 56 -24.49 -9.75 12.56
CA LEU A 56 -24.19 -8.34 12.25
C LEU A 56 -25.43 -7.45 12.46
N PRO A 57 -25.38 -6.41 13.32
CA PRO A 57 -26.39 -5.37 13.33
C PRO A 57 -26.03 -4.33 12.27
N LYS A 58 -26.80 -4.31 11.16
CA LYS A 58 -26.72 -3.29 10.10
C LYS A 58 -26.97 -1.85 10.60
N SER A 59 -27.34 -1.64 11.86
CA SER A 59 -27.60 -0.33 12.45
C SER A 59 -26.46 0.25 13.30
N ALA A 60 -25.40 -0.52 13.58
CA ALA A 60 -24.26 -0.05 14.39
C ALA A 60 -23.17 0.64 13.53
N ILE A 61 -23.16 0.40 12.22
CA ILE A 61 -22.19 0.98 11.28
C ILE A 61 -22.49 2.47 11.02
N SER A 62 -23.76 2.90 11.06
CA SER A 62 -24.13 4.30 10.79
C SER A 62 -23.83 5.25 11.95
N THR A 63 -23.68 4.74 13.18
CA THR A 63 -23.42 5.57 14.37
C THR A 63 -21.93 5.85 14.59
N ILE A 64 -21.04 4.94 14.16
CA ILE A 64 -19.58 5.12 14.27
C ILE A 64 -19.07 6.11 13.20
N ASP A 65 -19.73 6.15 12.04
CA ASP A 65 -19.34 7.01 10.90
C ASP A 65 -19.61 8.51 11.13
N ASN A 66 -20.39 8.87 12.16
CA ASN A 66 -20.69 10.26 12.55
C ASN A 66 -19.72 10.81 13.61
N GLU A 67 -18.92 9.97 14.30
CA GLU A 67 -17.92 10.44 15.27
C GLU A 67 -16.59 10.83 14.61
N VAL A 68 -16.34 10.39 13.37
CA VAL A 68 -15.12 10.68 12.62
C VAL A 68 -15.41 11.76 11.57
N GLY A 69 -14.70 12.89 11.66
CA GLY A 69 -14.81 14.01 10.72
C GLY A 69 -14.60 13.62 9.24
N LEU A 70 -15.19 14.39 8.32
CA LEU A 70 -15.18 14.15 6.87
C LEU A 70 -13.75 14.03 6.34
N ALA A 71 -12.87 14.96 6.72
CA ALA A 71 -11.48 14.96 6.30
C ALA A 71 -10.75 13.68 6.73
N ARG A 72 -11.00 13.22 7.96
CA ARG A 72 -10.40 11.99 8.48
C ARG A 72 -10.93 10.75 7.75
N ARG A 73 -12.22 10.72 7.42
CA ARG A 73 -12.81 9.66 6.58
C ARG A 73 -12.14 9.59 5.21
N PHE A 74 -11.95 10.74 4.54
CA PHE A 74 -11.26 10.77 3.25
C PHE A 74 -9.80 10.35 3.34
N TRP A 75 -9.08 10.78 4.38
CA TRP A 75 -7.71 10.31 4.62
C TRP A 75 -7.63 8.79 4.78
N ILE A 76 -8.56 8.19 5.53
CA ILE A 76 -8.62 6.72 5.70
C ILE A 76 -8.93 6.04 4.37
N LYS A 77 -9.92 6.56 3.61
CA LYS A 77 -10.35 6.02 2.32
C LYS A 77 -9.25 6.06 1.26
N PHE A 78 -8.48 7.13 1.22
CA PHE A 78 -7.41 7.36 0.23
C PHE A 78 -6.00 7.22 0.84
N ARG A 79 -5.87 6.47 1.94
CA ARG A 79 -4.57 6.20 2.58
C ARG A 79 -3.63 5.46 1.64
N ARG A 80 -4.17 4.66 0.72
CA ARG A 80 -3.41 3.92 -0.27
C ARG A 80 -2.54 4.85 -1.13
N GLU A 81 -3.06 6.01 -1.50
CA GLU A 81 -2.36 7.00 -2.30
C GLU A 81 -1.14 7.58 -1.57
N SER A 82 -1.17 7.68 -0.23
CA SER A 82 0.00 8.14 0.54
C SER A 82 1.16 7.14 0.49
N VAL A 83 0.87 5.84 0.40
CA VAL A 83 1.89 4.79 0.19
C VAL A 83 2.57 4.98 -1.16
N PHE A 84 1.80 5.22 -2.24
CA PHE A 84 2.39 5.47 -3.56
C PHE A 84 3.27 6.72 -3.59
N ALA A 85 2.88 7.80 -2.91
CA ALA A 85 3.70 9.01 -2.78
C ALA A 85 5.03 8.73 -2.05
N MET A 86 4.96 7.93 -0.97
CA MET A 86 6.09 7.55 -0.13
C MET A 86 7.12 6.70 -0.89
N TYR A 87 6.66 5.78 -1.74
CA TYR A 87 7.50 4.90 -2.55
C TYR A 87 7.91 5.50 -3.90
N THR A 88 7.63 6.79 -4.17
CA THR A 88 8.19 7.42 -5.37
C THR A 88 9.73 7.43 -5.28
N PRO A 89 10.44 7.31 -6.42
CA PRO A 89 11.89 7.32 -6.40
C PRO A 89 12.49 8.61 -5.81
N PHE A 90 11.79 9.73 -5.94
CA PHE A 90 12.14 10.99 -5.29
C PHE A 90 12.05 10.89 -3.76
N SER A 91 10.90 10.44 -3.23
CA SER A 91 10.66 10.31 -1.79
C SER A 91 11.64 9.36 -1.12
N VAL A 92 11.88 8.19 -1.72
CA VAL A 92 12.85 7.20 -1.20
C VAL A 92 14.27 7.77 -1.17
N SER A 93 14.70 8.47 -2.23
CA SER A 93 16.03 9.08 -2.28
C SER A 93 16.18 10.24 -1.29
N LEU A 94 15.11 11.01 -1.07
CA LEU A 94 15.08 12.08 -0.08
C LEU A 94 15.19 11.52 1.34
N ALA A 95 14.41 10.49 1.65
CA ALA A 95 14.44 9.80 2.95
C ALA A 95 15.78 9.07 3.20
N ALA A 96 16.44 8.61 2.14
CA ALA A 96 17.77 7.98 2.22
C ALA A 96 18.92 8.99 2.41
N GLY A 97 18.66 10.29 2.19
CA GLY A 97 19.66 11.34 2.29
C GLY A 97 20.61 11.44 1.10
N ASN A 98 20.39 10.67 0.03
CA ASN A 98 21.26 10.64 -1.16
C ASN A 98 20.58 11.11 -2.46
N LEU A 99 19.43 11.77 -2.36
CA LEU A 99 18.88 12.55 -3.47
C LEU A 99 19.93 13.58 -3.94
N LYS A 100 20.13 13.71 -5.25
CA LYS A 100 20.99 14.73 -5.85
C LYS A 100 20.40 16.11 -5.59
N ILE A 101 21.25 17.05 -5.18
CA ILE A 101 20.83 18.40 -4.80
C ILE A 101 20.12 19.13 -5.96
N GLU A 102 20.50 18.87 -7.22
CA GLU A 102 19.85 19.50 -8.39
C GLU A 102 18.39 19.05 -8.55
N THR A 103 18.09 17.77 -8.31
CA THR A 103 16.70 17.29 -8.28
C THR A 103 15.91 17.98 -7.17
N PHE A 104 16.52 18.13 -5.99
CA PHE A 104 15.87 18.81 -4.87
C PHE A 104 15.62 20.30 -5.17
N ARG A 105 16.56 21.00 -5.82
CA ARG A 105 16.39 22.38 -6.28
C ARG A 105 15.29 22.51 -7.33
N HIS A 106 15.21 21.58 -8.28
CA HIS A 106 14.12 21.55 -9.26
C HIS A 106 12.77 21.37 -8.57
N TYR A 107 12.66 20.42 -7.63
CA TYR A 107 11.47 20.21 -6.81
C TYR A 107 11.06 21.50 -6.09
N VAL A 108 11.99 22.20 -5.44
CA VAL A 108 11.73 23.48 -4.75
C VAL A 108 11.27 24.56 -5.74
N SER A 109 11.86 24.62 -6.94
CA SER A 109 11.43 25.56 -7.98
C SER A 109 10.00 25.30 -8.46
N GLN A 110 9.60 24.03 -8.65
CA GLN A 110 8.22 23.69 -8.98
C GLN A 110 7.27 23.97 -7.80
N ASP A 111 7.72 23.72 -6.57
CA ASP A 111 6.98 23.98 -5.33
C ASP A 111 6.62 25.47 -5.19
N PHE A 112 7.50 26.38 -5.60
CA PHE A 112 7.23 27.82 -5.61
C PHE A 112 6.03 28.19 -6.50
N HIS A 113 5.89 27.59 -7.68
CA HIS A 113 4.73 27.81 -8.55
C HIS A 113 3.46 27.24 -7.92
N PHE A 114 3.56 26.07 -7.29
CA PHE A 114 2.45 25.46 -6.58
C PHE A 114 1.96 26.32 -5.40
N LEU A 115 2.88 26.81 -4.56
CA LEU A 115 2.55 27.64 -3.39
C LEU A 115 1.87 28.96 -3.79
N LYS A 116 2.22 29.56 -4.94
CA LYS A 116 1.49 30.72 -5.48
C LYS A 116 0.02 30.40 -5.77
N ALA A 117 -0.24 29.28 -6.44
CA ALA A 117 -1.61 28.83 -6.69
C ALA A 117 -2.35 28.49 -5.39
N PHE A 118 -1.64 27.89 -4.42
CA PHE A 118 -2.18 27.57 -3.10
C PHE A 118 -2.60 28.82 -2.32
N ALA A 119 -1.78 29.89 -2.34
CA ALA A 119 -2.13 31.16 -1.74
C ALA A 119 -3.36 31.82 -2.38
N GLN A 120 -3.48 31.76 -3.71
CA GLN A 120 -4.64 32.26 -4.46
C GLN A 120 -5.91 31.44 -4.18
N ALA A 121 -5.76 30.14 -3.98
CA ALA A 121 -6.88 29.27 -3.61
C ALA A 121 -7.38 29.60 -2.20
N TYR A 122 -6.48 29.83 -1.22
CA TYR A 122 -6.90 30.31 0.10
C TYR A 122 -7.56 31.68 0.04
N GLU A 123 -7.03 32.63 -0.74
CA GLU A 123 -7.68 33.93 -0.95
C GLU A 123 -9.11 33.77 -1.45
N SER A 124 -9.31 32.92 -2.47
CA SER A 124 -10.64 32.65 -3.02
C SER A 124 -11.56 31.97 -1.99
N ALA A 125 -11.04 31.04 -1.19
CA ALA A 125 -11.79 30.36 -0.13
C ALA A 125 -12.18 31.33 1.00
N GLU A 126 -11.27 32.23 1.39
CA GLU A 126 -11.50 33.30 2.39
C GLU A 126 -12.61 34.24 1.92
N GLU A 127 -12.56 34.69 0.67
CA GLU A 127 -13.62 35.52 0.09
C GLU A 127 -14.95 34.78 -0.01
N CYS A 128 -14.93 33.46 -0.15
CA CYS A 128 -16.12 32.64 -0.34
C CYS A 128 -16.75 32.14 0.97
N ALA A 129 -16.01 32.10 2.07
CA ALA A 129 -16.53 31.71 3.38
C ALA A 129 -17.52 32.77 3.90
N ASP A 130 -18.65 32.34 4.44
CA ASP A 130 -19.64 33.25 5.05
C ASP A 130 -19.35 33.52 6.54
N ASP A 131 -18.87 32.50 7.25
CA ASP A 131 -18.56 32.51 8.68
C ASP A 131 -17.24 33.23 9.00
N ASP A 132 -17.26 34.20 9.91
CA ASP A 132 -16.08 35.03 10.22
C ASP A 132 -14.96 34.24 10.90
N ASP A 133 -15.27 33.25 11.74
CA ASP A 133 -14.27 32.38 12.34
C ASP A 133 -13.57 31.53 11.26
N ALA A 134 -14.31 31.02 10.29
CA ALA A 134 -13.76 30.31 9.14
C ALA A 134 -12.87 31.22 8.29
N LYS A 135 -13.29 32.47 8.01
CA LYS A 135 -12.45 33.44 7.29
C LYS A 135 -11.14 33.70 8.01
N LEU A 136 -11.19 33.93 9.32
CA LEU A 136 -9.99 34.15 10.15
C LEU A 136 -9.04 32.94 10.07
N ALA A 137 -9.56 31.72 10.22
CA ALA A 137 -8.75 30.50 10.11
C ALA A 137 -8.12 30.34 8.70
N ILE A 138 -8.86 30.62 7.63
CA ILE A 138 -8.31 30.61 6.26
C ILE A 138 -7.23 31.68 6.10
N SER A 139 -7.44 32.88 6.64
CA SER A 139 -6.51 34.00 6.57
C SER A 139 -5.18 33.68 7.28
N GLU A 140 -5.24 33.00 8.44
CA GLU A 140 -4.04 32.50 9.14
C GLU A 140 -3.25 31.49 8.30
N LEU A 141 -3.94 30.50 7.71
CA LEU A 141 -3.34 29.51 6.81
C LEU A 141 -2.71 30.19 5.58
N ARG A 142 -3.41 31.16 4.99
CA ARG A 142 -2.93 31.96 3.86
C ARG A 142 -1.68 32.77 4.23
N SER A 143 -1.69 33.43 5.40
CA SER A 143 -0.56 34.23 5.87
C SER A 143 0.69 33.37 6.02
N ALA A 144 0.55 32.15 6.55
CA ALA A 144 1.67 31.23 6.68
C ALA A 144 2.30 30.88 5.32
N ILE A 145 1.48 30.62 4.29
CA ILE A 145 1.97 30.35 2.93
C ILE A 145 2.66 31.57 2.34
N LEU A 146 2.12 32.78 2.55
CA LEU A 146 2.71 34.01 2.03
C LEU A 146 4.07 34.30 2.66
N ASP A 147 4.23 34.05 3.96
CA ASP A 147 5.51 34.19 4.64
C ASP A 147 6.52 33.15 4.15
N GLU A 148 6.05 31.95 3.85
CA GLU A 148 6.88 30.92 3.25
C GLU A 148 7.36 31.31 1.84
N LEU A 149 6.46 31.80 0.98
CA LEU A 149 6.79 32.26 -0.38
C LEU A 149 7.87 33.35 -0.38
N LYS A 150 7.84 34.27 0.59
CA LYS A 150 8.89 35.31 0.75
C LYS A 150 10.25 34.69 1.03
N MET A 151 10.30 33.64 1.85
CA MET A 151 11.53 32.92 2.16
C MET A 151 12.02 32.08 0.96
N HIS A 152 11.11 31.41 0.24
CA HIS A 152 11.48 30.68 -0.99
C HIS A 152 12.11 31.61 -2.02
N ASP A 153 11.55 32.80 -2.23
CA ASP A 153 12.07 33.77 -3.20
C ASP A 153 13.50 34.19 -2.85
N SER A 154 13.81 34.39 -1.56
CA SER A 154 15.19 34.69 -1.13
C SER A 154 16.15 33.52 -1.37
N PHE A 155 15.74 32.26 -1.13
CA PHE A 155 16.59 31.08 -1.37
C PHE A 155 16.82 30.82 -2.86
N VAL A 156 15.79 30.96 -3.69
CA VAL A 156 15.90 30.79 -5.14
C VAL A 156 16.82 31.87 -5.73
N GLN A 157 16.76 33.11 -5.21
CA GLN A 157 17.69 34.18 -5.60
C GLN A 157 19.13 33.88 -5.17
N GLU A 158 19.35 33.32 -3.98
CA GLU A 158 20.66 32.91 -3.48
C GLU A 158 21.29 31.75 -4.29
N TRP A 159 20.48 30.84 -4.85
CA TRP A 159 20.97 29.73 -5.67
C TRP A 159 21.41 30.14 -7.09
N GLY A 160 21.22 31.40 -7.47
CA GLY A 160 21.76 32.00 -8.69
C GLY A 160 20.82 31.99 -9.90
N ALA A 161 21.05 32.93 -10.82
CA ALA A 161 20.19 33.24 -11.96
C ALA A 161 20.12 32.17 -13.07
N ASP A 162 20.94 31.10 -13.02
CA ASP A 162 20.88 30.01 -14.00
C ASP A 162 19.66 29.10 -13.78
N LEU A 163 19.22 28.89 -12.54
CA LEU A 163 17.95 28.17 -12.26
C LEU A 163 16.72 28.97 -12.74
N ALA A 164 16.81 30.30 -12.70
CA ALA A 164 15.77 31.20 -13.21
C ALA A 164 15.63 31.17 -14.74
N LYS A 165 16.64 30.65 -15.47
CA LYS A 165 16.61 30.48 -16.93
C LYS A 165 16.18 29.09 -17.39
N GLU A 166 16.18 28.08 -16.52
CA GLU A 166 15.87 26.68 -16.87
C GLU A 166 14.47 26.17 -16.44
N GLY A 167 13.74 26.86 -15.56
CA GLY A 167 12.50 26.32 -14.97
C GLY A 167 11.21 26.57 -15.74
N SER A 168 10.99 25.97 -16.91
CA SER A 168 9.60 25.85 -17.41
C SER A 168 8.78 25.03 -16.41
N VAL A 169 7.61 25.52 -15.99
CA VAL A 169 6.71 24.77 -15.11
C VAL A 169 6.40 23.42 -15.75
N ASN A 170 6.70 22.34 -15.03
CA ASN A 170 6.54 21.00 -15.58
C ASN A 170 5.05 20.64 -15.70
N SER A 171 4.73 19.63 -16.52
CA SER A 171 3.33 19.29 -16.80
C SER A 171 2.55 18.86 -15.54
N ALA A 172 3.20 18.21 -14.57
CA ALA A 172 2.53 17.75 -13.36
C ALA A 172 2.14 18.94 -12.46
N THR A 173 3.05 19.90 -12.32
CA THR A 173 2.84 21.13 -11.57
C THR A 173 1.73 21.96 -12.20
N LEU A 174 1.76 22.15 -13.54
CA LEU A 174 0.69 22.85 -14.26
C LEU A 174 -0.67 22.19 -14.06
N LYS A 175 -0.76 20.87 -14.25
CA LYS A 175 -2.02 20.13 -14.03
C LYS A 175 -2.55 20.35 -12.62
N TYR A 176 -1.68 20.35 -11.62
CA TYR A 176 -2.09 20.52 -10.23
C TYR A 176 -2.53 21.96 -9.94
N THR A 177 -1.74 22.96 -10.36
CA THR A 177 -2.12 24.36 -10.18
C THR A 177 -3.42 24.70 -10.93
N ASP A 178 -3.60 24.19 -12.14
CA ASP A 178 -4.81 24.42 -12.95
C ASP A 178 -6.03 23.77 -12.29
N PHE A 179 -5.91 22.55 -11.78
CA PHE A 179 -6.96 21.87 -11.02
C PHE A 179 -7.37 22.67 -9.78
N LEU A 180 -6.39 23.12 -9.00
CA LEU A 180 -6.64 23.84 -7.76
C LEU A 180 -7.30 25.20 -8.02
N LEU A 181 -6.78 25.97 -8.98
CA LEU A 181 -7.33 27.27 -9.35
C LEU A 181 -8.71 27.16 -10.02
N ALA A 182 -8.93 26.13 -10.85
CA ALA A 182 -10.25 25.84 -11.40
C ALA A 182 -11.26 25.58 -10.28
N THR A 183 -10.89 24.75 -9.29
CA THR A 183 -11.71 24.46 -8.11
C THR A 183 -12.03 25.73 -7.33
N ALA A 184 -11.01 26.53 -7.02
CA ALA A 184 -11.14 27.81 -6.31
C ALA A 184 -12.02 28.84 -7.04
N SER A 185 -11.97 28.85 -8.37
CA SER A 185 -12.83 29.71 -9.20
C SER A 185 -14.27 29.21 -9.36
N GLY A 186 -14.63 28.08 -8.74
CA GLY A 186 -15.95 27.45 -8.84
C GLY A 186 -16.21 26.70 -10.15
N LYS A 187 -15.16 26.37 -10.93
CA LYS A 187 -15.26 25.51 -12.13
C LYS A 187 -15.28 24.03 -11.73
N VAL A 188 -16.26 23.67 -10.92
CA VAL A 188 -16.50 22.30 -10.43
C VAL A 188 -17.88 21.86 -10.92
N GLU A 189 -18.01 20.59 -11.29
CA GLU A 189 -19.30 20.03 -11.70
C GLU A 189 -20.38 20.29 -10.62
N GLY A 190 -21.55 20.75 -11.05
CA GLY A 190 -22.67 21.07 -10.15
C GLY A 190 -22.64 22.48 -9.53
N VAL A 191 -21.57 23.26 -9.73
CA VAL A 191 -21.50 24.67 -9.29
C VAL A 191 -21.78 25.60 -10.48
N LYS A 192 -22.76 26.49 -10.34
CA LYS A 192 -22.89 27.64 -11.27
C LYS A 192 -21.74 28.58 -10.96
N ALA A 193 -20.91 28.90 -11.95
CA ALA A 193 -19.78 29.81 -11.78
C ALA A 193 -20.21 31.06 -10.98
N PRO A 194 -19.40 31.53 -10.01
CA PRO A 194 -19.77 32.64 -9.15
C PRO A 194 -20.00 33.91 -10.00
N GLY A 195 -21.25 34.17 -10.33
CA GLY A 195 -21.70 35.44 -10.88
C GLY A 195 -21.98 36.44 -9.76
N LYS A 196 -22.24 37.70 -10.11
CA LYS A 196 -22.68 38.77 -9.17
C LYS A 196 -23.93 38.44 -8.34
N LEU A 197 -24.59 37.31 -8.57
CA LEU A 197 -25.84 36.86 -7.94
C LEU A 197 -25.67 35.53 -7.16
N ALA A 198 -24.44 35.08 -6.89
CA ALA A 198 -24.23 33.88 -6.06
C ALA A 198 -24.71 34.12 -4.62
N THR A 199 -25.53 33.21 -4.10
CA THR A 199 -25.99 33.24 -2.70
C THR A 199 -24.83 32.99 -1.73
N PRO A 200 -24.89 33.45 -0.46
CA PRO A 200 -23.87 33.13 0.54
C PRO A 200 -23.61 31.62 0.69
N PHE A 201 -24.66 30.82 0.56
CA PHE A 201 -24.57 29.36 0.57
C PHE A 201 -23.74 28.80 -0.62
N GLU A 202 -23.98 29.30 -1.84
CA GLU A 202 -23.20 28.90 -3.01
C GLU A 202 -21.72 29.32 -2.92
N ARG A 203 -21.43 30.44 -2.24
CA ARG A 203 -20.05 30.87 -1.97
C ARG A 203 -19.38 29.95 -0.95
N THR A 204 -20.02 29.67 0.19
CA THR A 204 -19.46 28.77 1.21
C THR A 204 -19.16 27.38 0.64
N LYS A 205 -19.97 26.89 -0.31
CA LYS A 205 -19.70 25.65 -1.04
C LYS A 205 -18.37 25.67 -1.80
N ILE A 206 -18.04 26.78 -2.47
CA ILE A 206 -16.75 26.95 -3.16
C ILE A 206 -15.60 26.92 -2.14
N ALA A 207 -15.76 27.55 -0.97
CA ALA A 207 -14.75 27.48 0.09
C ALA A 207 -14.53 26.02 0.57
N ALA A 208 -15.61 25.27 0.81
CA ALA A 208 -15.54 23.86 1.19
C ALA A 208 -14.87 22.99 0.10
N TYR A 209 -15.19 23.20 -1.17
CA TYR A 209 -14.59 22.46 -2.30
C TYR A 209 -13.11 22.78 -2.46
N THR A 210 -12.76 24.06 -2.29
CA THR A 210 -11.36 24.52 -2.35
C THR A 210 -10.55 23.88 -1.23
N LEU A 211 -11.05 23.89 0.02
CA LEU A 211 -10.38 23.17 1.10
C LEU A 211 -10.35 21.67 0.88
N GLY A 212 -11.41 21.07 0.32
CA GLY A 212 -11.41 19.66 -0.09
C GLY A 212 -10.24 19.28 -1.00
N ALA A 213 -9.88 20.16 -1.94
CA ALA A 213 -8.75 20.00 -2.84
C ALA A 213 -7.38 20.32 -2.19
N MET A 214 -7.34 21.07 -1.08
CA MET A 214 -6.11 21.53 -0.41
C MET A 214 -5.72 20.67 0.80
N THR A 215 -6.70 20.19 1.58
CA THR A 215 -6.49 19.34 2.76
C THR A 215 -5.59 18.12 2.52
N PRO A 216 -5.71 17.34 1.43
CA PRO A 216 -4.84 16.19 1.21
C PRO A 216 -3.35 16.55 1.10
N CYS A 217 -3.01 17.71 0.53
CA CYS A 217 -1.63 18.21 0.47
C CYS A 217 -1.07 18.39 1.88
N MET A 218 -1.79 19.13 2.74
CA MET A 218 -1.36 19.40 4.12
C MET A 218 -1.17 18.11 4.90
N ARG A 219 -2.16 17.20 4.81
CA ARG A 219 -2.15 15.92 5.51
C ARG A 219 -1.05 14.98 5.01
N LEU A 220 -0.85 14.88 3.70
CA LEU A 220 0.17 14.02 3.10
C LEU A 220 1.58 14.44 3.51
N TYR A 221 1.88 15.75 3.47
CA TYR A 221 3.18 16.24 3.89
C TYR A 221 3.42 16.03 5.39
N ALA A 222 2.39 16.22 6.22
CA ALA A 222 2.47 15.94 7.66
C ALA A 222 2.76 14.45 7.90
N PHE A 223 2.12 13.56 7.14
CA PHE A 223 2.38 12.13 7.17
C PHE A 223 3.81 11.80 6.74
N LEU A 224 4.27 12.24 5.56
CA LEU A 224 5.62 11.98 5.05
C LEU A 224 6.71 12.50 6.00
N GLY A 225 6.51 13.69 6.59
CA GLY A 225 7.42 14.25 7.58
C GLY A 225 7.63 13.32 8.79
N LYS A 226 6.55 12.75 9.33
CA LYS A 226 6.63 11.80 10.45
C LYS A 226 7.27 10.47 10.05
N GLU A 227 6.91 9.92 8.89
CA GLU A 227 7.51 8.69 8.38
C GLU A 227 9.03 8.85 8.15
N PHE A 228 9.47 9.98 7.60
CA PHE A 228 10.90 10.21 7.34
C PHE A 228 11.67 10.56 8.62
N GLN A 229 11.03 11.24 9.58
CA GLN A 229 11.64 11.50 10.89
C GLN A 229 12.01 10.19 11.60
N ALA A 230 11.16 9.17 11.49
CA ALA A 230 11.41 7.86 12.10
C ALA A 230 12.60 7.10 11.51
N LEU A 231 13.12 7.56 10.36
CA LEU A 231 14.26 6.95 9.65
C LEU A 231 15.59 7.65 9.91
N LEU A 232 15.60 8.79 10.62
CA LEU A 232 16.83 9.52 10.89
C LEU A 232 17.73 8.75 11.88
N ASP A 233 19.02 8.64 11.52
CA ASP A 233 20.02 8.05 12.41
C ASP A 233 20.34 9.01 13.57
N ASN A 234 20.32 8.50 14.80
CA ASN A 234 20.73 9.27 15.99
C ASN A 234 22.26 9.45 16.12
N ASN A 235 23.03 8.93 15.17
CA ASN A 235 24.49 8.76 15.27
C ASN A 235 25.31 10.02 14.89
N GLY A 236 24.65 11.15 14.62
CA GLY A 236 25.32 12.46 14.52
C GLY A 236 25.89 12.83 13.16
N GLU A 237 25.80 11.98 12.13
CA GLU A 237 25.97 12.43 10.74
C GLU A 237 24.73 13.22 10.32
N GLY A 238 24.91 14.51 10.01
CA GLY A 238 23.81 15.38 9.62
C GLY A 238 23.14 14.89 8.32
N HIS A 239 21.84 14.60 8.37
CA HIS A 239 21.08 14.23 7.18
C HIS A 239 20.91 15.46 6.27
N PRO A 240 21.29 15.42 4.97
CA PRO A 240 21.30 16.61 4.09
C PRO A 240 19.95 17.32 3.98
N TYR A 241 18.86 16.56 4.12
CA TYR A 241 17.48 17.06 4.06
C TYR A 241 16.80 17.12 5.43
N GLN A 242 17.55 17.07 6.54
CA GLN A 242 17.00 17.05 7.90
C GLN A 242 16.01 18.19 8.16
N LYS A 243 16.36 19.41 7.75
CA LYS A 243 15.49 20.57 7.92
C LYS A 243 14.14 20.44 7.19
N TRP A 244 14.09 19.74 6.04
CA TRP A 244 12.84 19.44 5.34
C TRP A 244 12.00 18.53 6.23
N ILE A 245 12.61 17.45 6.72
CA ILE A 245 11.96 16.43 7.54
C ILE A 245 11.44 17.04 8.86
N ASP A 246 12.32 17.73 9.59
CA ASP A 246 12.00 18.40 10.86
C ASP A 246 10.85 19.39 10.71
N ASN A 247 10.77 20.08 9.57
CA ASN A 247 9.71 21.04 9.34
C ASN A 247 8.33 20.37 9.25
N TYR A 248 8.17 19.36 8.39
CA TYR A 248 6.88 18.69 8.23
C TYR A 248 6.54 17.76 9.40
N SER A 249 7.55 17.27 10.12
CA SER A 249 7.37 16.48 11.33
C SER A 249 7.08 17.35 12.57
N SER A 250 7.31 18.66 12.50
CA SER A 250 7.13 19.58 13.63
C SER A 250 5.69 19.69 14.11
N GLU A 251 5.51 19.92 15.41
CA GLU A 251 4.18 20.08 16.02
C GLU A 251 3.37 21.22 15.39
N SER A 252 4.04 22.31 14.98
CA SER A 252 3.38 23.45 14.35
C SER A 252 2.79 23.08 12.99
N PHE A 253 3.53 22.38 12.13
CA PHE A 253 3.02 21.92 10.84
C PHE A 253 1.89 20.89 11.00
N GLN A 254 2.05 19.96 11.94
CA GLN A 254 1.00 18.97 12.26
C GLN A 254 -0.29 19.66 12.73
N ALA A 255 -0.18 20.70 13.56
CA ALA A 255 -1.32 21.48 14.00
C ALA A 255 -2.01 22.21 12.83
N SER A 256 -1.26 22.77 11.87
CA SER A 256 -1.85 23.40 10.67
C SER A 256 -2.56 22.39 9.77
N ALA A 257 -2.05 21.16 9.65
CA ALA A 257 -2.74 20.10 8.93
C ALA A 257 -4.08 19.76 9.61
N VAL A 258 -4.09 19.59 10.93
CA VAL A 258 -5.32 19.35 11.71
C VAL A 258 -6.28 20.52 11.61
N GLN A 259 -5.81 21.77 11.72
CA GLN A 259 -6.63 22.97 11.55
C GLN A 259 -7.30 23.01 10.16
N THR A 260 -6.60 22.58 9.11
CA THR A 260 -7.15 22.51 7.75
C THR A 260 -8.23 21.41 7.64
N GLU A 261 -8.03 20.26 8.30
CA GLU A 261 -9.00 19.17 8.38
C GLU A 261 -10.27 19.60 9.14
N GLU A 262 -10.13 20.21 10.32
CA GLU A 262 -11.25 20.70 11.13
C GLU A 262 -12.07 21.79 10.40
N LEU A 263 -11.38 22.65 9.65
CA LEU A 263 -12.03 23.69 8.87
C LEU A 263 -12.82 23.11 7.68
N LEU A 264 -12.28 22.09 7.00
CA LEU A 264 -13.01 21.36 5.97
C LEU A 264 -14.27 20.72 6.56
N ASP A 265 -14.15 20.08 7.73
CA ASP A 265 -15.28 19.47 8.43
C ASP A 265 -16.35 20.52 8.76
N LYS A 266 -15.95 21.67 9.32
CA LYS A 266 -16.85 22.78 9.65
C LYS A 266 -17.59 23.33 8.43
N LEU A 267 -16.88 23.58 7.32
CA LEU A 267 -17.48 24.10 6.09
C LEU A 267 -18.41 23.09 5.40
N SER A 268 -18.28 21.80 5.71
CA SER A 268 -19.05 20.74 5.08
C SER A 268 -20.34 20.37 5.82
N VAL A 269 -20.59 20.90 7.04
CA VAL A 269 -21.74 20.54 7.88
C VAL A 269 -23.09 20.75 7.20
N SER A 270 -23.23 21.79 6.39
CA SER A 270 -24.50 22.17 5.73
C SER A 270 -24.66 21.60 4.32
N LEU A 271 -23.69 20.80 3.85
CA LEU A 271 -23.70 20.23 2.50
C LEU A 271 -24.53 18.96 2.42
N THR A 272 -25.13 18.75 1.25
CA THR A 272 -25.86 17.54 0.89
C THR A 272 -24.92 16.39 0.55
N GLY A 273 -25.42 15.15 0.54
CA GLY A 273 -24.62 13.97 0.19
C GLY A 273 -23.93 14.07 -1.17
N GLU A 274 -24.64 14.58 -2.20
CA GLU A 274 -24.06 14.79 -3.54
C GLU A 274 -22.92 15.81 -3.52
N GLU A 275 -23.01 16.84 -2.69
CA GLU A 275 -21.96 17.85 -2.55
C GLU A 275 -20.75 17.32 -1.77
N LEU A 276 -20.96 16.45 -0.79
CA LEU A 276 -19.89 15.75 -0.09
C LEU A 276 -19.15 14.77 -1.03
N ASP A 277 -19.87 14.10 -1.93
CA ASP A 277 -19.27 13.25 -2.97
C ASP A 277 -18.38 14.05 -3.93
N VAL A 278 -18.71 15.32 -4.20
CA VAL A 278 -17.83 16.22 -4.97
C VAL A 278 -16.53 16.50 -4.21
N ILE A 279 -16.60 16.81 -2.91
CA ILE A 279 -15.40 17.02 -2.07
C ILE A 279 -14.55 15.76 -2.06
N GLU A 280 -15.16 14.58 -1.93
CA GLU A 280 -14.45 13.30 -1.97
C GLU A 280 -13.64 13.14 -3.28
N LYS A 281 -14.27 13.42 -4.43
CA LYS A 281 -13.62 13.35 -5.75
C LYS A 281 -12.46 14.36 -5.85
N LEU A 282 -12.65 15.58 -5.36
CA LEU A 282 -11.61 16.61 -5.35
C LEU A 282 -10.43 16.20 -4.47
N TYR A 283 -10.71 15.68 -3.27
CA TYR A 283 -9.70 15.20 -2.32
C TYR A 283 -8.88 14.07 -2.95
N HIS A 284 -9.56 13.07 -3.53
CA HIS A 284 -8.89 11.96 -4.20
C HIS A 284 -8.04 12.45 -5.38
N GLN A 285 -8.58 13.34 -6.22
CA GLN A 285 -7.86 13.89 -7.37
C GLN A 285 -6.59 14.63 -6.94
N ALA A 286 -6.66 15.43 -5.88
CA ALA A 286 -5.50 16.10 -5.31
C ALA A 286 -4.43 15.10 -4.82
N MET A 287 -4.82 14.00 -4.15
CA MET A 287 -3.88 12.93 -3.79
C MET A 287 -3.17 12.32 -5.01
N LYS A 288 -3.86 12.15 -6.14
CA LYS A 288 -3.22 11.66 -7.39
C LYS A 288 -2.20 12.65 -7.93
N LEU A 289 -2.57 13.93 -7.93
CA LEU A 289 -1.72 15.01 -8.44
C LEU A 289 -0.48 15.20 -7.55
N GLU A 290 -0.57 14.97 -6.24
CA GLU A 290 0.61 14.91 -5.36
C GLU A 290 1.57 13.78 -5.75
N ILE A 291 1.05 12.57 -6.00
CA ILE A 291 1.90 11.46 -6.46
C ILE A 291 2.54 11.80 -7.80
N GLU A 292 1.79 12.36 -8.75
CA GLU A 292 2.32 12.79 -10.06
C GLU A 292 3.38 13.89 -9.88
N PHE A 293 3.16 14.83 -8.96
CA PHE A 293 4.13 15.87 -8.62
C PHE A 293 5.45 15.27 -8.16
N PHE A 294 5.45 14.33 -7.18
CA PHE A 294 6.65 13.65 -6.73
C PHE A 294 7.28 12.75 -7.81
N ALA A 295 6.47 12.03 -8.59
CA ALA A 295 6.95 11.11 -9.62
C ALA A 295 7.54 11.85 -10.84
N SER A 296 7.15 13.11 -11.07
CA SER A 296 7.64 13.92 -12.20
C SER A 296 9.01 14.56 -11.97
N GLN A 297 9.57 14.44 -10.76
CA GLN A 297 10.85 15.04 -10.44
C GLN A 297 11.98 14.38 -11.24
N PRO A 298 12.87 15.17 -11.88
CA PRO A 298 13.95 14.63 -12.71
C PRO A 298 14.95 13.87 -11.84
N LEU A 299 15.19 12.60 -12.16
CA LEU A 299 16.10 11.74 -11.41
C LEU A 299 17.15 11.13 -12.34
N ASP A 300 18.32 11.78 -12.39
CA ASP A 300 19.50 11.30 -13.09
C ASP A 300 20.38 10.39 -12.21
N GLN A 301 19.83 9.89 -11.11
CA GLN A 301 20.48 8.94 -10.22
C GLN A 301 19.80 7.56 -10.30
N PRO A 302 20.55 6.48 -10.09
CA PRO A 302 19.97 5.16 -9.89
C PRO A 302 19.03 5.13 -8.68
N THR A 303 17.96 4.33 -8.79
CA THR A 303 16.97 4.19 -7.72
C THR A 303 16.56 2.74 -7.53
N VAL A 304 16.39 2.32 -6.28
CA VAL A 304 15.99 0.94 -5.95
C VAL A 304 14.49 0.67 -6.12
N VAL A 305 13.70 1.74 -6.36
CA VAL A 305 12.27 1.67 -6.65
C VAL A 305 11.93 2.37 -7.98
N PRO A 306 10.86 1.95 -8.67
CA PRO A 306 10.22 0.64 -8.47
C PRO A 306 11.20 -0.50 -8.79
N LEU A 307 10.99 -1.68 -8.22
CA LEU A 307 11.86 -2.85 -8.40
C LEU A 307 12.07 -3.18 -9.89
N THR A 308 11.04 -2.90 -10.70
CA THR A 308 11.00 -3.13 -12.14
C THR A 308 11.61 -2.00 -12.98
N LYS A 309 12.16 -0.93 -12.39
CA LYS A 309 12.69 0.23 -13.15
C LYS A 309 13.83 -0.15 -14.11
N GLU A 310 14.76 -0.97 -13.64
CA GLU A 310 15.92 -1.43 -14.41
C GLU A 310 15.66 -2.79 -15.08
N HIS A 311 14.43 -3.29 -15.03
CA HIS A 311 14.06 -4.57 -15.61
C HIS A 311 14.14 -4.49 -17.13
N ASN A 312 14.97 -5.34 -17.75
CA ASN A 312 15.05 -5.48 -19.19
C ASN A 312 14.31 -6.76 -19.64
N PRO A 313 13.10 -6.67 -20.21
CA PRO A 313 12.31 -7.87 -20.56
C PRO A 313 12.97 -8.82 -21.56
N ALA A 314 13.97 -8.34 -22.31
CA ALA A 314 14.75 -9.17 -23.21
C ALA A 314 15.73 -10.09 -22.47
N GLU A 315 16.26 -9.66 -21.33
CA GLU A 315 17.31 -10.33 -20.56
C GLU A 315 16.82 -10.88 -19.22
N ASP A 316 15.75 -10.30 -18.68
CA ASP A 316 15.21 -10.55 -17.36
C ASP A 316 13.79 -11.12 -17.43
N ARG A 317 13.40 -11.83 -16.37
CA ARG A 317 12.05 -12.35 -16.16
C ARG A 317 11.63 -12.12 -14.72
N LEU A 318 10.45 -11.51 -14.53
CA LEU A 318 9.89 -11.32 -13.20
C LEU A 318 9.06 -12.56 -12.81
N MET A 319 9.44 -13.23 -11.73
CA MET A 319 8.73 -14.40 -11.22
C MET A 319 8.06 -14.01 -9.90
N ILE A 320 6.74 -13.83 -9.92
CA ILE A 320 5.95 -13.52 -8.72
C ILE A 320 5.31 -14.81 -8.21
N PHE A 321 5.60 -15.15 -6.98
CA PHE A 321 4.97 -16.23 -6.24
C PHE A 321 4.16 -15.63 -5.09
N SER A 322 2.97 -16.17 -4.86
CA SER A 322 2.14 -15.77 -3.73
C SER A 322 1.51 -16.98 -3.09
N ASP A 323 1.46 -16.98 -1.77
CA ASP A 323 0.45 -17.77 -1.05
C ASP A 323 -0.96 -17.17 -1.29
N PHE A 324 -1.98 -17.95 -0.98
CA PHE A 324 -3.37 -17.56 -1.14
C PHE A 324 -4.07 -17.23 0.18
N ASP A 325 -4.01 -18.13 1.16
CA ASP A 325 -4.85 -18.07 2.35
C ASP A 325 -4.32 -17.04 3.33
N LEU A 326 -5.15 -16.06 3.71
CA LEU A 326 -4.75 -14.92 4.58
C LEU A 326 -3.67 -13.98 3.98
N THR A 327 -2.92 -14.43 2.97
CA THR A 327 -2.06 -13.59 2.14
C THR A 327 -2.88 -12.79 1.11
N CYS A 328 -3.70 -13.49 0.31
CA CYS A 328 -4.60 -12.87 -0.67
C CYS A 328 -6.00 -12.67 -0.12
N THR A 329 -6.50 -13.60 0.69
CA THR A 329 -7.88 -13.66 1.18
C THR A 329 -8.03 -13.05 2.57
N VAL A 330 -9.21 -12.51 2.90
CA VAL A 330 -9.49 -12.04 4.27
C VAL A 330 -9.90 -13.18 5.21
N VAL A 331 -10.36 -14.30 4.63
CA VAL A 331 -10.85 -15.48 5.35
C VAL A 331 -10.16 -16.71 4.77
N ASP A 332 -9.82 -17.65 5.65
CA ASP A 332 -9.18 -18.92 5.32
C ASP A 332 -10.08 -19.78 4.40
N SER A 333 -9.50 -20.37 3.34
CA SER A 333 -10.24 -21.17 2.38
C SER A 333 -10.82 -22.46 2.96
N SER A 334 -10.18 -23.07 3.96
CA SER A 334 -10.68 -24.30 4.60
C SER A 334 -11.98 -24.05 5.35
N ALA A 335 -12.10 -22.89 6.03
CA ALA A 335 -13.32 -22.47 6.70
C ALA A 335 -14.46 -22.25 5.71
N ILE A 336 -14.17 -21.75 4.51
CA ILE A 336 -15.15 -21.53 3.46
C ILE A 336 -15.65 -22.86 2.90
N LEU A 337 -14.75 -23.79 2.60
CA LEU A 337 -15.11 -25.13 2.14
C LEU A 337 -15.96 -25.87 3.17
N ALA A 338 -15.62 -25.74 4.46
CA ALA A 338 -16.41 -26.29 5.56
C ALA A 338 -17.81 -25.66 5.64
N GLU A 339 -17.93 -24.34 5.50
CA GLU A 339 -19.24 -23.67 5.53
C GLU A 339 -20.11 -24.08 4.34
N ILE A 340 -19.55 -24.21 3.13
CA ILE A 340 -20.26 -24.75 1.98
C ILE A 340 -20.74 -26.17 2.30
N ALA A 341 -19.88 -27.00 2.88
CA ALA A 341 -20.23 -28.37 3.27
C ALA A 341 -21.40 -28.39 4.26
N ILE A 342 -21.38 -27.53 5.27
CA ILE A 342 -22.40 -27.46 6.32
C ILE A 342 -23.73 -26.94 5.79
N VAL A 343 -23.72 -25.88 4.98
CA VAL A 343 -24.93 -25.22 4.47
C VAL A 343 -25.66 -26.05 3.42
N THR A 344 -24.92 -26.79 2.59
CA THR A 344 -25.50 -27.62 1.51
C THR A 344 -25.86 -29.05 1.96
N ALA A 345 -25.55 -29.42 3.20
CA ALA A 345 -25.85 -30.74 3.74
C ALA A 345 -27.34 -30.96 4.05
N PRO A 346 -27.83 -32.21 3.98
CA PRO A 346 -29.19 -32.54 4.41
C PRO A 346 -29.39 -32.21 5.89
N LYS A 347 -30.59 -31.74 6.24
CA LYS A 347 -31.02 -31.58 7.63
C LYS A 347 -31.37 -32.96 8.21
N SER A 348 -31.07 -33.16 9.49
CA SER A 348 -31.28 -34.43 10.23
C SER A 348 -32.67 -35.04 10.09
N ASP A 349 -33.69 -34.25 9.74
CA ASP A 349 -35.10 -34.67 9.70
C ASP A 349 -35.60 -35.08 8.29
N GLN A 350 -34.78 -34.98 7.23
CA GLN A 350 -35.17 -35.37 5.87
C GLN A 350 -34.75 -36.81 5.55
N ASN A 351 -35.58 -37.76 5.98
CA ASN A 351 -35.32 -39.20 5.95
C ASN A 351 -35.55 -39.89 4.57
N GLN A 352 -35.25 -39.21 3.47
CA GLN A 352 -35.32 -39.80 2.12
C GLN A 352 -34.10 -39.37 1.30
N GLN A 353 -32.97 -40.07 1.46
CA GLN A 353 -31.93 -40.05 0.43
C GLN A 353 -32.31 -41.06 -0.66
N PRO A 354 -32.41 -40.66 -1.94
CA PRO A 354 -32.50 -41.60 -3.04
C PRO A 354 -31.25 -42.49 -3.07
N GLU A 355 -31.40 -43.79 -3.36
CA GLU A 355 -30.33 -44.80 -3.38
C GLU A 355 -29.16 -44.49 -4.34
N SER A 356 -29.28 -43.45 -5.18
CA SER A 356 -28.27 -43.03 -6.16
C SER A 356 -27.39 -41.85 -5.71
N GLN A 357 -27.51 -41.36 -4.47
CA GLN A 357 -26.68 -40.26 -3.97
C GLN A 357 -25.57 -40.74 -3.04
N ILE A 358 -24.37 -40.16 -3.20
CA ILE A 358 -23.22 -40.38 -2.33
C ILE A 358 -23.62 -40.14 -0.87
N ALA A 359 -23.44 -41.16 -0.01
CA ALA A 359 -23.75 -41.05 1.42
C ALA A 359 -22.96 -39.89 2.07
N ARG A 360 -23.68 -38.93 2.65
CA ARG A 360 -23.16 -37.66 3.15
C ARG A 360 -23.64 -37.41 4.59
N MET A 361 -22.76 -36.85 5.40
CA MET A 361 -23.07 -36.44 6.78
C MET A 361 -24.19 -35.39 6.84
N SER A 362 -24.93 -35.36 7.96
CA SER A 362 -25.91 -34.30 8.21
C SER A 362 -25.22 -32.97 8.51
N SER A 363 -25.94 -31.85 8.36
CA SER A 363 -25.41 -30.52 8.70
C SER A 363 -24.92 -30.41 10.16
N ALA A 364 -25.59 -31.10 11.10
CA ALA A 364 -25.20 -31.11 12.51
C ALA A 364 -23.91 -31.91 12.75
N ASP A 365 -23.80 -33.08 12.11
CA ASP A 365 -22.59 -33.92 12.21
C ASP A 365 -21.39 -33.21 11.57
N LEU A 366 -21.57 -32.55 10.42
CA LEU A 366 -20.49 -31.78 9.78
C LEU A 366 -20.00 -30.65 10.68
N ARG A 367 -20.89 -29.88 11.33
CA ARG A 367 -20.50 -28.83 12.28
C ARG A 367 -19.69 -29.41 13.45
N SER A 368 -20.14 -30.55 14.00
CA SER A 368 -19.47 -31.22 15.11
C SER A 368 -18.08 -31.72 14.71
N THR A 369 -17.99 -32.43 13.59
CA THR A 369 -16.73 -32.99 13.08
C THR A 369 -15.76 -31.90 12.66
N TRP A 370 -16.22 -30.84 11.99
CA TRP A 370 -15.37 -29.69 11.66
C TRP A 370 -14.83 -29.01 12.92
N GLY A 371 -15.68 -28.80 13.93
CA GLY A 371 -15.26 -28.24 15.21
C GLY A 371 -14.19 -29.08 15.90
N LEU A 372 -14.33 -30.41 15.87
CA LEU A 372 -13.33 -31.34 16.40
C LEU A 372 -12.01 -31.26 15.64
N LEU A 373 -12.05 -31.36 14.30
CA LEU A 373 -10.87 -31.29 13.43
C LEU A 373 -10.11 -29.97 13.60
N SER A 374 -10.83 -28.85 13.61
CA SER A 374 -10.23 -27.51 13.78
C SER A 374 -9.59 -27.32 15.16
N SER A 375 -10.26 -27.81 16.22
CA SER A 375 -9.70 -27.75 17.58
C SER A 375 -8.45 -28.61 17.70
N GLN A 376 -8.49 -29.84 17.19
CA GLN A 376 -7.37 -30.77 17.20
C GLN A 376 -6.20 -30.24 16.37
N TYR A 377 -6.46 -29.70 15.17
CA TYR A 377 -5.44 -29.07 14.35
C TYR A 377 -4.73 -27.94 15.09
N THR A 378 -5.49 -27.04 15.72
CA THR A 378 -4.92 -25.89 16.44
C THR A 378 -4.00 -26.34 17.58
N GLU A 379 -4.43 -27.32 18.38
CA GLU A 379 -3.64 -27.84 19.50
C GLU A 379 -2.37 -28.56 19.02
N GLU A 380 -2.50 -29.49 18.08
CA GLU A 380 -1.36 -30.26 17.56
C GLU A 380 -0.39 -29.40 16.75
N HIS A 381 -0.89 -28.40 16.02
CA HIS A 381 -0.05 -27.43 15.30
C HIS A 381 0.82 -26.65 16.30
N GLU A 382 0.24 -26.12 17.38
CA GLU A 382 1.02 -25.40 18.39
C GLU A 382 2.06 -26.32 19.06
N GLN A 383 1.69 -27.57 19.38
CA GLN A 383 2.64 -28.56 19.90
C GLN A 383 3.78 -28.85 18.92
N CYS A 384 3.46 -28.96 17.62
CA CYS A 384 4.45 -29.17 16.57
C CYS A 384 5.38 -27.95 16.45
N ILE A 385 4.83 -26.73 16.49
CA ILE A 385 5.64 -25.51 16.50
C ILE A 385 6.56 -25.49 17.72
N GLU A 386 6.06 -25.81 18.91
CA GLU A 386 6.91 -25.90 20.11
C GLU A 386 8.01 -26.96 19.98
N SER A 387 7.74 -28.10 19.36
CA SER A 387 8.71 -29.20 19.23
C SER A 387 9.83 -28.90 18.24
N ILE A 388 9.56 -28.13 17.18
CA ILE A 388 10.57 -27.79 16.17
C ILE A 388 11.44 -26.59 16.58
N MET A 389 11.05 -25.86 17.62
CA MET A 389 11.72 -24.64 18.05
C MET A 389 13.02 -24.95 18.81
N PRO A 390 14.15 -24.33 18.45
CA PRO A 390 15.36 -24.37 19.25
C PRO A 390 15.12 -23.82 20.66
N SER A 391 15.83 -24.34 21.67
CA SER A 391 15.69 -23.89 23.06
C SER A 391 16.11 -22.43 23.27
N GLU A 392 17.03 -21.93 22.45
CA GLU A 392 17.52 -20.56 22.46
C GLU A 392 17.55 -20.03 21.02
N GLN A 393 17.51 -18.71 20.86
CA GLN A 393 17.62 -18.09 19.54
C GLN A 393 18.99 -18.41 18.92
N VAL A 394 18.98 -18.91 17.68
CA VAL A 394 20.20 -19.28 16.94
C VAL A 394 20.54 -18.26 15.84
N GLU A 395 21.78 -18.26 15.38
CA GLU A 395 22.15 -17.56 14.16
C GLU A 395 21.46 -18.18 12.95
N PHE A 396 21.16 -17.36 11.93
CA PHE A 396 20.44 -17.83 10.75
C PHE A 396 21.21 -18.94 10.03
N ASN A 397 20.58 -20.11 9.92
CA ASN A 397 21.05 -21.24 9.15
C ASN A 397 19.88 -21.87 8.39
N TYR A 398 19.90 -21.72 7.06
CA TYR A 398 18.82 -22.20 6.19
C TYR A 398 18.57 -23.71 6.34
N GLU A 399 19.63 -24.53 6.38
CA GLU A 399 19.52 -25.99 6.45
C GLU A 399 18.92 -26.45 7.79
N GLN A 400 19.27 -25.79 8.90
CA GLN A 400 18.67 -26.09 10.20
C GLN A 400 17.17 -25.80 10.22
N LEU A 401 16.77 -24.64 9.68
CA LEU A 401 15.36 -24.26 9.57
C LEU A 401 14.61 -25.20 8.62
N HIS A 402 15.21 -25.56 7.48
CA HIS A 402 14.66 -26.52 6.54
C HIS A 402 14.34 -27.85 7.23
N ASN A 403 15.33 -28.44 7.91
CA ASN A 403 15.15 -29.70 8.64
C ASN A 403 14.09 -29.62 9.74
N ALA A 404 13.97 -28.48 10.41
CA ALA A 404 12.91 -28.27 11.40
C ALA A 404 11.51 -28.28 10.74
N LEU A 405 11.37 -27.65 9.57
CA LEU A 405 10.09 -27.58 8.84
C LEU A 405 9.71 -28.89 8.12
N GLU A 406 10.61 -29.88 8.05
CA GLU A 406 10.24 -31.25 7.66
C GLU A 406 9.25 -31.87 8.66
N GLN A 407 9.45 -31.64 9.97
CA GLN A 407 8.52 -32.15 11.00
C GLN A 407 7.15 -31.48 10.90
N LEU A 408 7.12 -30.16 10.62
CA LEU A 408 5.87 -29.46 10.33
C LEU A 408 5.20 -30.05 9.09
N SER A 409 5.97 -30.41 8.07
CA SER A 409 5.44 -31.03 6.86
C SER A 409 4.80 -32.39 7.11
N ASP A 410 5.39 -33.20 7.98
CA ASP A 410 4.80 -34.48 8.39
C ASP A 410 3.51 -34.29 9.19
N PHE A 411 3.43 -33.23 10.01
CA PHE A 411 2.21 -32.85 10.70
C PHE A 411 1.09 -32.46 9.72
N GLU A 412 1.37 -31.55 8.77
CA GLU A 412 0.38 -31.08 7.79
C GLU A 412 -0.20 -32.25 6.97
N LYS A 413 0.66 -33.19 6.54
CA LYS A 413 0.26 -34.39 5.81
C LYS A 413 -0.73 -35.24 6.60
N ARG A 414 -0.44 -35.50 7.88
CA ARG A 414 -1.35 -36.23 8.78
C ARG A 414 -2.64 -35.47 9.04
N ALA A 415 -2.59 -34.15 9.16
CA ALA A 415 -3.77 -33.32 9.32
C ALA A 415 -4.70 -33.44 8.10
N ASN A 416 -4.14 -33.40 6.90
CA ASN A 416 -4.90 -33.61 5.66
C ASN A 416 -5.49 -35.03 5.56
N ASP A 417 -4.75 -36.06 5.97
CA ASP A 417 -5.28 -37.44 6.04
C ASP A 417 -6.52 -37.52 6.92
N ARG A 418 -6.51 -36.90 8.11
CA ARG A 418 -7.68 -36.89 9.00
C ARG A 418 -8.89 -36.19 8.38
N VAL A 419 -8.67 -35.12 7.62
CA VAL A 419 -9.76 -34.41 6.93
C VAL A 419 -10.38 -35.32 5.87
N ILE A 420 -9.57 -36.03 5.08
CA ILE A 420 -10.05 -36.99 4.09
C ILE A 420 -10.81 -38.13 4.78
N GLU A 421 -10.21 -38.76 5.80
CA GLU A 421 -10.79 -39.87 6.56
C GLU A 421 -12.12 -39.51 7.24
N SER A 422 -12.27 -38.25 7.67
CA SER A 422 -13.51 -37.77 8.29
C SER A 422 -14.70 -37.73 7.33
N GLY A 423 -14.46 -37.67 6.02
CA GLY A 423 -15.49 -37.50 5.01
C GLY A 423 -16.14 -36.12 4.98
N VAL A 424 -15.61 -35.11 5.69
CA VAL A 424 -16.22 -33.77 5.79
C VAL A 424 -16.33 -33.06 4.43
N LEU A 425 -15.47 -33.42 3.48
CA LEU A 425 -15.42 -32.85 2.12
C LEU A 425 -16.32 -33.59 1.11
N LYS A 426 -16.91 -34.70 1.51
CA LYS A 426 -17.73 -35.55 0.64
C LYS A 426 -19.07 -34.90 0.33
N GLY A 427 -19.47 -34.93 -0.93
CA GLY A 427 -20.75 -34.39 -1.37
C GLY A 427 -20.74 -32.89 -1.71
N LEU A 428 -19.60 -32.22 -1.63
CA LEU A 428 -19.44 -30.83 -2.08
C LEU A 428 -19.66 -30.71 -3.60
N ASN A 429 -20.46 -29.75 -4.05
CA ASN A 429 -20.70 -29.52 -5.47
C ASN A 429 -19.69 -28.53 -6.06
N LEU A 430 -19.11 -28.86 -7.23
CA LEU A 430 -18.12 -28.03 -7.92
C LEU A 430 -18.65 -26.62 -8.22
N GLU A 431 -19.91 -26.49 -8.62
CA GLU A 431 -20.51 -25.19 -8.96
C GLU A 431 -20.68 -24.30 -7.72
N ASP A 432 -20.99 -24.89 -6.56
CA ASP A 432 -21.08 -24.16 -5.30
C ASP A 432 -19.70 -23.68 -4.83
N ILE A 433 -18.65 -24.49 -5.03
CA ILE A 433 -17.25 -24.09 -4.79
C ILE A 433 -16.87 -22.91 -5.67
N LYS A 434 -17.16 -22.96 -6.98
CA LYS A 434 -16.85 -21.87 -7.91
C LYS A 434 -17.56 -20.58 -7.53
N LYS A 435 -18.86 -20.65 -7.22
CA LYS A 435 -19.64 -19.49 -6.75
C LYS A 435 -19.12 -18.91 -5.44
N ALA A 436 -18.64 -19.74 -4.54
CA ALA A 436 -18.01 -19.28 -3.31
C ALA A 436 -16.68 -18.58 -3.59
N GLY A 437 -15.86 -19.13 -4.49
CA GLY A 437 -14.64 -18.51 -4.98
C GLY A 437 -14.89 -17.13 -5.58
N GLU A 438 -15.87 -17.01 -6.50
CA GLU A 438 -16.22 -15.73 -7.14
C GLU A 438 -16.71 -14.64 -6.15
N ARG A 439 -17.19 -15.04 -4.97
CA ARG A 439 -17.66 -14.14 -3.91
C ARG A 439 -16.62 -13.91 -2.82
N LEU A 440 -15.46 -14.54 -2.95
CA LEU A 440 -14.38 -14.45 -1.98
C LEU A 440 -13.85 -13.02 -1.94
N ILE A 441 -13.76 -12.47 -0.73
CA ILE A 441 -13.19 -11.14 -0.54
C ILE A 441 -11.66 -11.27 -0.44
N LEU A 442 -10.98 -10.74 -1.46
CA LEU A 442 -9.53 -10.56 -1.44
C LEU A 442 -9.17 -9.25 -0.73
N HIS A 443 -7.96 -9.20 -0.16
CA HIS A 443 -7.43 -7.98 0.44
C HIS A 443 -7.41 -6.82 -0.56
N ASP A 444 -7.70 -5.60 -0.08
CA ASP A 444 -7.69 -4.41 -0.92
C ASP A 444 -6.36 -4.25 -1.65
N GLY A 445 -6.43 -4.00 -2.97
CA GLY A 445 -5.27 -3.89 -3.86
C GLY A 445 -4.68 -5.22 -4.37
N CYS A 446 -5.04 -6.39 -3.82
CA CYS A 446 -4.52 -7.70 -4.23
C CYS A 446 -4.82 -8.01 -5.71
N THR A 447 -6.10 -8.00 -6.10
CA THR A 447 -6.52 -8.25 -7.48
C THR A 447 -5.88 -7.26 -8.45
N ALA A 448 -5.92 -5.97 -8.11
CA ALA A 448 -5.34 -4.91 -8.92
C ALA A 448 -3.82 -5.07 -9.12
N PHE A 449 -3.09 -5.57 -8.13
CA PHE A 449 -1.67 -5.87 -8.26
C PHE A 449 -1.44 -6.96 -9.31
N PHE A 450 -2.09 -8.12 -9.17
CA PHE A 450 -1.92 -9.23 -10.12
C PHE A 450 -2.39 -8.87 -11.53
N GLU A 451 -3.50 -8.14 -11.66
CA GLU A 451 -3.96 -7.61 -12.95
C GLU A 451 -2.91 -6.76 -13.65
N ASN A 452 -2.26 -5.85 -12.90
CA ASN A 452 -1.24 -4.97 -13.47
C ASN A 452 0.07 -5.70 -13.81
N VAL A 453 0.39 -6.79 -13.11
CA VAL A 453 1.53 -7.64 -13.47
C VAL A 453 1.23 -8.42 -14.75
N VAL A 454 0.08 -9.10 -14.81
CA VAL A 454 -0.28 -10.00 -15.92
C VAL A 454 -0.57 -9.23 -17.21
N LYS A 455 -1.28 -8.09 -17.14
CA LYS A 455 -1.65 -7.29 -18.32
C LYS A 455 -0.48 -6.50 -18.90
N ASN A 456 0.66 -6.43 -18.21
CA ASN A 456 1.80 -5.66 -18.66
C ASN A 456 2.83 -6.52 -19.40
N GLU A 457 2.68 -6.60 -20.72
CA GLU A 457 3.57 -7.34 -21.61
C GLU A 457 5.04 -6.89 -21.49
N ASN A 458 5.29 -5.65 -21.07
CA ASN A 458 6.63 -5.10 -20.89
C ASN A 458 7.30 -5.52 -19.57
N LEU A 459 6.67 -6.36 -18.74
CA LEU A 459 7.31 -6.90 -17.52
C LEU A 459 7.87 -8.31 -17.72
N ASN A 460 7.52 -9.00 -18.81
CA ASN A 460 7.87 -10.42 -18.98
C ASN A 460 7.67 -11.22 -17.67
N ALA A 461 6.49 -11.07 -17.07
CA ALA A 461 6.22 -11.55 -15.73
C ALA A 461 5.42 -12.85 -15.76
N ASN A 462 5.80 -13.79 -14.90
CA ASN A 462 5.02 -14.99 -14.61
C ASN A 462 4.54 -14.94 -13.17
N VAL A 463 3.24 -15.16 -12.99
CA VAL A 463 2.61 -15.21 -11.69
C VAL A 463 2.20 -16.64 -11.36
N HIS A 464 2.58 -17.07 -10.16
CA HIS A 464 2.27 -18.39 -9.61
C HIS A 464 1.65 -18.25 -8.22
N VAL A 465 0.57 -18.98 -7.96
CA VAL A 465 -0.02 -19.11 -6.62
C VAL A 465 0.36 -20.49 -6.08
N LEU A 466 1.06 -20.54 -4.94
CA LEU A 466 1.44 -21.78 -4.26
C LEU A 466 0.66 -21.84 -2.94
N SER A 467 -0.30 -22.76 -2.80
CA SER A 467 -1.20 -22.78 -1.63
C SER A 467 -1.47 -24.20 -1.13
N TYR A 468 -1.73 -24.31 0.18
CA TYR A 468 -2.19 -25.55 0.82
C TYR A 468 -3.66 -25.86 0.56
N CYS A 469 -4.42 -24.91 0.02
CA CYS A 469 -5.85 -25.03 -0.20
C CYS A 469 -6.20 -26.40 -0.80
N TRP A 470 -7.20 -27.05 -0.23
CA TRP A 470 -7.61 -28.39 -0.64
C TRP A 470 -8.23 -28.44 -2.03
N CYS A 471 -8.66 -27.29 -2.58
CA CYS A 471 -9.34 -27.22 -3.87
C CYS A 471 -8.86 -26.02 -4.70
N GLY A 472 -8.04 -26.28 -5.72
CA GLY A 472 -7.55 -25.27 -6.65
C GLY A 472 -8.66 -24.55 -7.44
N ASP A 473 -9.82 -25.16 -7.64
CA ASP A 473 -10.95 -24.50 -8.31
C ASP A 473 -11.49 -23.30 -7.53
N LEU A 474 -11.43 -23.34 -6.19
CA LEU A 474 -11.81 -22.21 -5.35
C LEU A 474 -10.89 -21.00 -5.62
N ILE A 475 -9.58 -21.24 -5.67
CA ILE A 475 -8.56 -20.21 -5.95
C ILE A 475 -8.76 -19.65 -7.35
N ARG A 476 -8.88 -20.52 -8.37
CA ARG A 476 -9.07 -20.11 -9.77
C ARG A 476 -10.32 -19.22 -9.89
N SER A 477 -11.44 -19.63 -9.31
CA SER A 477 -12.68 -18.84 -9.33
C SER A 477 -12.58 -17.51 -8.58
N ALA A 478 -11.82 -17.45 -7.48
CA ALA A 478 -11.57 -16.19 -6.78
C ALA A 478 -10.89 -15.16 -7.67
N PHE A 479 -9.83 -15.55 -8.38
CA PHE A 479 -9.14 -14.66 -9.31
C PHE A 479 -9.92 -14.41 -10.62
N SER A 480 -10.72 -15.36 -11.09
CA SER A 480 -11.60 -15.17 -12.26
C SER A 480 -12.57 -14.01 -12.12
N SER A 481 -13.08 -13.75 -10.90
CA SER A 481 -13.92 -12.58 -10.62
C SER A 481 -13.24 -11.24 -10.94
N GLY A 482 -11.91 -11.19 -10.84
CA GLY A 482 -11.05 -10.06 -11.23
C GLY A 482 -10.52 -10.13 -12.66
N GLY A 483 -11.03 -11.04 -13.50
CA GLY A 483 -10.55 -11.22 -14.87
C GLY A 483 -9.17 -11.87 -14.99
N LEU A 484 -8.69 -12.54 -13.94
CA LEU A 484 -7.40 -13.21 -13.87
C LEU A 484 -7.53 -14.73 -14.10
N ASN A 485 -8.07 -15.12 -15.25
CA ASN A 485 -8.38 -16.52 -15.57
C ASN A 485 -7.16 -17.41 -15.85
N GLU A 486 -6.00 -16.82 -16.15
CA GLU A 486 -4.81 -17.54 -16.62
C GLU A 486 -3.68 -17.60 -15.57
N LEU A 487 -4.00 -17.36 -14.30
CA LEU A 487 -3.00 -17.51 -13.23
C LEU A 487 -2.59 -18.97 -13.04
N ASN A 488 -1.29 -19.19 -12.87
CA ASN A 488 -0.76 -20.53 -12.61
C ASN A 488 -1.00 -20.89 -11.14
N VAL A 489 -2.06 -21.64 -10.87
CA VAL A 489 -2.41 -22.10 -9.52
C VAL A 489 -1.83 -23.48 -9.27
N HIS A 490 -1.05 -23.60 -8.20
CA HIS A 490 -0.47 -24.85 -7.70
C HIS A 490 -1.00 -25.08 -6.29
N ALA A 491 -2.06 -25.88 -6.19
CA ALA A 491 -2.71 -26.26 -4.96
C ALA A 491 -3.18 -27.72 -5.07
N ASN A 492 -3.75 -28.24 -3.99
CA ASN A 492 -4.40 -29.55 -4.04
C ASN A 492 -5.69 -29.49 -4.86
N GLU A 493 -6.19 -30.64 -5.30
CA GLU A 493 -7.44 -30.72 -6.06
C GLU A 493 -8.38 -31.75 -5.45
N PHE A 494 -9.68 -31.48 -5.50
CA PHE A 494 -10.68 -32.51 -5.16
C PHE A 494 -10.81 -33.53 -6.28
N THR A 495 -11.12 -34.76 -5.90
CA THR A 495 -11.58 -35.80 -6.84
C THR A 495 -13.10 -35.75 -6.92
N PHE A 496 -13.64 -35.60 -8.13
CA PHE A 496 -15.08 -35.51 -8.37
C PHE A 496 -15.62 -36.76 -9.09
N GLU A 497 -16.81 -37.19 -8.68
CA GLU A 497 -17.70 -38.03 -9.49
C GLU A 497 -18.76 -37.11 -10.10
N GLU A 498 -18.75 -37.00 -11.43
CA GLU A 498 -19.47 -35.95 -12.16
C GLU A 498 -19.09 -34.53 -11.65
N SER A 499 -19.94 -33.92 -10.82
CA SER A 499 -19.73 -32.60 -10.23
C SER A 499 -19.74 -32.63 -8.70
N ILE A 500 -19.70 -33.81 -8.09
CA ILE A 500 -19.79 -34.00 -6.64
C ILE A 500 -18.47 -34.56 -6.11
N SER A 501 -17.91 -33.90 -5.10
CA SER A 501 -16.66 -34.33 -4.47
C SER A 501 -16.84 -35.69 -3.80
N THR A 502 -15.91 -36.59 -4.08
CA THR A 502 -15.80 -37.90 -3.44
C THR A 502 -15.36 -37.81 -1.98
N GLY A 503 -14.78 -36.67 -1.57
CA GLY A 503 -14.11 -36.46 -0.29
C GLY A 503 -12.58 -36.64 -0.37
N GLU A 504 -12.07 -37.21 -1.46
CA GLU A 504 -10.64 -37.42 -1.68
C GLU A 504 -9.93 -36.17 -2.22
N ILE A 505 -8.69 -35.98 -1.78
CA ILE A 505 -7.81 -34.89 -2.21
C ILE A 505 -6.64 -35.45 -3.01
N VAL A 506 -6.45 -34.95 -4.22
CA VAL A 506 -5.20 -35.10 -4.98
C VAL A 506 -4.18 -34.15 -4.39
N LYS A 507 -3.29 -34.70 -3.57
CA LYS A 507 -2.26 -33.99 -2.82
C LYS A 507 -1.10 -33.58 -3.74
N LYS A 508 -1.03 -32.30 -4.10
CA LYS A 508 0.02 -31.71 -4.93
C LYS A 508 0.96 -30.81 -4.12
N VAL A 509 0.38 -29.96 -3.27
CA VAL A 509 1.10 -29.00 -2.41
C VAL A 509 0.40 -29.01 -1.05
N GLU A 510 0.92 -29.78 -0.10
CA GLU A 510 0.26 -29.98 1.20
C GLU A 510 1.13 -29.60 2.40
N SER A 511 2.36 -29.13 2.15
CA SER A 511 3.33 -28.88 3.21
C SER A 511 4.38 -27.82 2.84
N PRO A 512 5.12 -27.26 3.82
CA PRO A 512 6.18 -26.28 3.56
C PRO A 512 7.25 -26.81 2.60
N ILE A 513 7.60 -28.09 2.73
CA ILE A 513 8.59 -28.76 1.88
C ILE A 513 8.06 -28.95 0.46
N ASP A 514 6.77 -29.23 0.29
CA ASP A 514 6.17 -29.34 -1.05
C ASP A 514 6.07 -27.98 -1.74
N LYS A 515 5.79 -26.90 -0.98
CA LYS A 515 5.83 -25.52 -1.49
C LYS A 515 7.20 -25.16 -2.04
N VAL A 516 8.27 -25.36 -1.25
CA VAL A 516 9.63 -25.00 -1.70
C VAL A 516 10.10 -25.90 -2.85
N ARG A 517 9.68 -27.17 -2.89
CA ARG A 517 9.92 -28.05 -4.04
C ARG A 517 9.22 -27.51 -5.29
N ALA A 518 7.94 -27.18 -5.22
CA ALA A 518 7.19 -26.61 -6.34
C ALA A 518 7.81 -25.30 -6.84
N PHE A 519 8.19 -24.40 -5.92
CA PHE A 519 8.91 -23.16 -6.24
C PHE A 519 10.19 -23.44 -7.05
N ASN A 520 11.04 -24.36 -6.57
CA ASN A 520 12.28 -24.72 -7.24
C ASN A 520 12.06 -25.41 -8.59
N ASP A 521 11.06 -26.30 -8.70
CA ASP A 521 10.74 -26.99 -9.95
C ASP A 521 10.24 -26.01 -11.02
N ILE A 522 9.42 -25.02 -10.65
CA ILE A 522 8.97 -23.97 -11.57
C ILE A 522 10.16 -23.17 -12.11
N LEU A 523 11.11 -22.80 -11.24
CA LEU A 523 12.31 -22.07 -11.65
C LEU A 523 13.25 -22.92 -12.51
N ALA A 524 13.41 -24.21 -12.19
CA ALA A 524 14.24 -25.14 -12.96
C ALA A 524 13.67 -25.39 -14.37
N ASN A 525 12.36 -25.35 -14.52
CA ASN A 525 11.66 -25.50 -15.80
C ASN A 525 11.64 -24.22 -16.65
N CYS A 526 12.04 -23.07 -16.10
CA CYS A 526 12.19 -21.85 -16.89
C CYS A 526 13.40 -21.94 -17.83
N SER A 527 13.27 -21.37 -19.03
CA SER A 527 14.39 -21.29 -19.96
C SER A 527 15.55 -20.47 -19.37
N LYS A 528 16.78 -20.97 -19.57
CA LYS A 528 18.03 -20.37 -19.04
C LYS A 528 18.54 -19.18 -19.87
N ASP A 529 17.76 -18.73 -20.84
CA ASP A 529 18.07 -17.60 -21.72
C ASP A 529 17.97 -16.25 -21.01
N ARG A 530 17.28 -16.22 -19.86
CA ARG A 530 17.02 -15.00 -19.08
C ARG A 530 17.36 -15.18 -17.61
N LYS A 531 17.61 -14.06 -16.93
CA LYS A 531 17.79 -14.02 -15.47
C LYS A 531 16.42 -13.90 -14.79
N ASN A 532 16.17 -14.76 -13.82
CA ASN A 532 14.94 -14.68 -13.03
C ASN A 532 15.15 -13.71 -11.86
N LEU A 533 14.20 -12.79 -11.66
CA LEU A 533 14.04 -12.01 -10.45
C LEU A 533 12.82 -12.57 -9.71
N THR A 534 13.05 -13.17 -8.54
CA THR A 534 12.01 -13.89 -7.80
C THR A 534 11.50 -13.06 -6.63
N VAL A 535 10.18 -12.94 -6.53
CA VAL A 535 9.50 -12.35 -5.37
C VAL A 535 8.53 -13.39 -4.83
N TYR A 536 8.58 -13.66 -3.53
CA TYR A 536 7.60 -14.49 -2.85
C TYR A 536 6.82 -13.65 -1.84
N ILE A 537 5.50 -13.77 -1.85
CA ILE A 537 4.58 -13.06 -0.96
C ILE A 537 3.84 -14.12 -0.13
N GLY A 538 3.92 -14.05 1.19
CA GLY A 538 3.25 -15.01 2.10
C GLY A 538 3.02 -14.43 3.49
N ASP A 539 2.33 -15.14 4.37
CA ASP A 539 1.98 -14.67 5.71
C ASP A 539 2.26 -15.70 6.82
N SER A 540 2.55 -16.96 6.46
CA SER A 540 2.56 -18.08 7.41
C SER A 540 3.94 -18.73 7.59
N VAL A 541 4.07 -19.57 8.64
CA VAL A 541 5.26 -20.43 8.85
C VAL A 541 5.49 -21.35 7.65
N GLY A 542 4.41 -21.79 7.00
CA GLY A 542 4.47 -22.65 5.83
C GLY A 542 5.16 -22.02 4.61
N ASP A 543 5.20 -20.70 4.55
CA ASP A 543 5.82 -19.94 3.47
C ASP A 543 7.29 -19.66 3.71
N LEU A 544 7.79 -19.90 4.93
CA LEU A 544 9.08 -19.39 5.39
C LEU A 544 10.25 -19.84 4.50
N LEU A 545 10.24 -21.07 4.01
CA LEU A 545 11.28 -21.57 3.10
C LEU A 545 11.24 -20.87 1.73
N CYS A 546 10.06 -20.68 1.15
CA CYS A 546 9.93 -20.00 -0.14
C CYS A 546 10.25 -18.50 -0.03
N LEU A 547 9.81 -17.87 1.06
CA LEU A 547 10.15 -16.49 1.41
C LEU A 547 11.66 -16.29 1.48
N LEU A 548 12.39 -17.24 2.06
CA LEU A 548 13.85 -17.19 2.19
C LEU A 548 14.57 -17.59 0.90
N GLU A 549 14.02 -18.48 0.08
CA GLU A 549 14.62 -18.86 -1.22
C GLU A 549 14.53 -17.75 -2.27
N ALA A 550 13.45 -16.97 -2.26
CA ALA A 550 13.27 -15.87 -3.19
C ALA A 550 14.31 -14.75 -3.01
N ASP A 551 14.60 -14.03 -4.11
CA ASP A 551 15.47 -12.84 -4.08
C ASP A 551 14.87 -11.73 -3.20
N VAL A 552 13.55 -11.67 -3.14
CA VAL A 552 12.78 -10.80 -2.25
C VAL A 552 11.63 -11.60 -1.61
N GLY A 553 11.77 -11.93 -0.33
CA GLY A 553 10.68 -12.44 0.49
C GLY A 553 9.89 -11.31 1.15
N ILE A 554 8.59 -11.25 0.89
CA ILE A 554 7.66 -10.27 1.46
C ILE A 554 6.63 -10.97 2.33
N VAL A 555 6.61 -10.60 3.61
CA VAL A 555 5.66 -11.08 4.61
C VAL A 555 4.51 -10.10 4.72
N VAL A 556 3.29 -10.55 4.42
CA VAL A 556 2.06 -9.78 4.61
C VAL A 556 1.48 -10.07 5.98
N GLY A 557 1.00 -9.04 6.67
CA GLY A 557 0.27 -9.20 7.93
C GLY A 557 1.16 -9.35 9.17
N SER A 558 0.55 -9.88 10.23
CA SER A 558 1.07 -9.82 11.60
C SER A 558 1.16 -11.18 12.30
N SER A 559 1.22 -12.29 11.54
CA SER A 559 1.32 -13.65 12.08
C SER A 559 2.39 -13.77 13.18
N SER A 560 1.94 -14.01 14.41
CA SER A 560 2.80 -14.13 15.58
C SER A 560 3.64 -15.40 15.51
N SER A 561 3.07 -16.51 15.05
CA SER A 561 3.76 -17.79 14.88
C SER A 561 4.88 -17.71 13.85
N LEU A 562 4.66 -17.08 12.68
CA LEU A 562 5.71 -16.86 11.68
C LEU A 562 6.87 -16.06 12.28
N ARG A 563 6.58 -14.96 12.97
CA ARG A 563 7.60 -14.10 13.57
C ARG A 563 8.36 -14.80 14.69
N ARG A 564 7.65 -15.55 15.53
CA ARG A 564 8.22 -16.35 16.63
C ARG A 564 9.17 -17.41 16.08
N VAL A 565 8.73 -18.21 15.11
CA VAL A 565 9.55 -19.26 14.48
C VAL A 565 10.74 -18.63 13.76
N GLY A 566 10.49 -17.70 12.85
CA GLY A 566 11.57 -17.04 12.10
C GLY A 566 12.63 -16.42 13.00
N ALA A 567 12.22 -15.67 14.02
CA ALA A 567 13.16 -15.00 14.93
C ALA A 567 14.03 -16.01 15.71
N GLN A 568 13.45 -17.12 16.18
CA GLN A 568 14.18 -18.17 16.89
C GLN A 568 15.25 -18.82 16.00
N PHE A 569 14.98 -18.94 14.70
CA PHE A 569 15.91 -19.41 13.68
C PHE A 569 16.78 -18.29 13.08
N GLY A 570 16.88 -17.13 13.72
CA GLY A 570 17.76 -16.04 13.31
C GLY A 570 17.28 -15.21 12.12
N VAL A 571 16.03 -15.40 11.65
CA VAL A 571 15.44 -14.59 10.58
C VAL A 571 15.10 -13.20 11.10
N SER A 572 15.55 -12.17 10.37
CA SER A 572 15.27 -10.76 10.63
C SER A 572 14.08 -10.28 9.80
N PHE A 573 13.06 -9.77 10.49
CA PHE A 573 11.89 -9.15 9.85
C PHE A 573 12.04 -7.63 9.87
N ILE A 574 12.09 -7.02 8.69
CA ILE A 574 12.31 -5.57 8.53
C ILE A 574 11.11 -4.97 7.80
N PRO A 575 10.48 -3.88 8.28
CA PRO A 575 9.45 -3.21 7.50
C PRO A 575 9.98 -2.80 6.12
N LEU A 576 9.20 -3.06 5.06
CA LEU A 576 9.66 -2.93 3.68
C LEU A 576 10.21 -1.53 3.38
N TYR A 577 9.46 -0.47 3.73
CA TYR A 577 9.86 0.91 3.43
C TYR A 577 11.22 1.31 4.06
N PRO A 578 11.45 1.16 5.40
CA PRO A 578 12.78 1.35 5.99
C PRO A 578 13.88 0.51 5.33
N GLY A 579 13.59 -0.74 4.98
CA GLY A 579 14.54 -1.62 4.28
C GLY A 579 14.91 -1.10 2.88
N VAL A 580 13.93 -0.56 2.16
CA VAL A 580 14.11 0.08 0.85
C VAL A 580 14.93 1.36 0.97
N VAL A 581 14.64 2.21 1.96
CA VAL A 581 15.41 3.45 2.22
C VAL A 581 16.87 3.13 2.57
N LYS A 582 17.10 2.14 3.43
CA LYS A 582 18.45 1.66 3.75
C LYS A 582 19.19 1.18 2.50
N LYS A 583 18.54 0.35 1.67
CA LYS A 583 19.10 -0.11 0.39
C LYS A 583 19.39 1.05 -0.57
N GLN A 584 18.54 2.06 -0.62
CA GLN A 584 18.78 3.26 -1.42
C GLN A 584 20.02 4.00 -0.89
N LYS A 585 20.17 4.19 0.42
CA LYS A 585 21.31 4.87 1.05
C LYS A 585 22.63 4.16 0.74
N GLU A 586 22.62 2.83 0.74
CA GLU A 586 23.79 1.97 0.44
C GLU A 586 24.04 1.78 -1.06
N TYR A 587 23.15 2.28 -1.93
CA TYR A 587 23.24 2.03 -3.37
C TYR A 587 24.43 2.79 -3.99
N ILE A 588 25.37 2.05 -4.58
CA ILE A 588 26.50 2.59 -5.32
C ILE A 588 26.23 2.39 -6.82
N GLU A 589 26.39 3.45 -7.61
CA GLU A 589 26.22 3.43 -9.06
C GLU A 589 27.11 2.35 -9.71
N GLY A 590 26.50 1.45 -10.50
CA GLY A 590 27.19 0.31 -11.12
C GLY A 590 27.34 -0.93 -10.23
N SER A 591 26.93 -0.88 -8.97
CA SER A 591 26.75 -2.10 -8.16
C SER A 591 25.41 -2.73 -8.50
N SER A 592 25.41 -3.98 -8.97
CA SER A 592 24.18 -4.77 -8.95
C SER A 592 23.81 -4.91 -7.47
N PRO A 593 22.59 -4.54 -7.03
CA PRO A 593 22.17 -4.88 -5.69
C PRO A 593 22.36 -6.39 -5.56
N ASN A 594 23.21 -6.82 -4.62
CA ASN A 594 23.45 -8.23 -4.36
C ASN A 594 22.15 -8.82 -3.82
N ARG A 595 21.30 -9.29 -4.74
CA ARG A 595 20.05 -9.98 -4.46
C ARG A 595 20.42 -11.45 -4.46
N LYS A 596 20.63 -11.98 -3.25
CA LYS A 596 20.83 -13.41 -3.04
C LYS A 596 19.72 -13.86 -2.11
N GLY A 597 19.02 -14.92 -2.46
CA GLY A 597 18.20 -15.66 -1.51
C GLY A 597 19.03 -16.11 -0.31
N LYS A 598 18.36 -16.55 0.75
CA LYS A 598 18.94 -17.09 1.99
C LYS A 598 19.82 -16.10 2.74
N THR A 599 19.46 -14.82 2.74
CA THR A 599 20.12 -13.80 3.57
C THR A 599 19.65 -13.81 5.02
N GLY A 600 18.55 -14.52 5.32
CA GLY A 600 17.88 -14.47 6.61
C GLY A 600 17.10 -13.16 6.83
N ILE A 601 16.92 -12.32 5.80
CA ILE A 601 16.17 -11.07 5.89
C ILE A 601 14.86 -11.19 5.11
N LEU A 602 13.74 -10.91 5.78
CA LEU A 602 12.41 -10.85 5.18
C LEU A 602 11.80 -9.46 5.37
N TYR A 603 11.09 -8.97 4.34
CA TYR A 603 10.46 -7.65 4.39
C TYR A 603 9.00 -7.76 4.80
N THR A 604 8.56 -6.98 5.78
CA THR A 604 7.15 -7.00 6.22
C THR A 604 6.37 -5.82 5.66
N VAL A 605 5.14 -6.07 5.22
CA VAL A 605 4.22 -5.03 4.74
C VAL A 605 2.90 -5.08 5.50
N SER A 606 2.21 -3.94 5.54
CA SER A 606 0.89 -3.82 6.15
C SER A 606 -0.26 -3.97 5.16
N CYS A 607 0.00 -3.79 3.86
CA CYS A 607 -1.01 -3.88 2.80
C CYS A 607 -0.40 -4.14 1.41
N TRP A 608 -1.23 -4.57 0.46
CA TRP A 608 -0.84 -4.79 -0.93
C TRP A 608 -0.41 -3.52 -1.67
N ALA A 609 -0.80 -2.33 -1.17
CA ALA A 609 -0.35 -1.06 -1.74
C ALA A 609 1.18 -0.89 -1.64
N GLU A 610 1.79 -1.33 -0.54
CA GLU A 610 3.25 -1.29 -0.37
C GLU A 610 3.94 -2.22 -1.36
N ILE A 611 3.41 -3.44 -1.55
CA ILE A 611 3.91 -4.41 -2.54
C ILE A 611 3.83 -3.81 -3.93
N HIS A 612 2.68 -3.25 -4.30
CA HIS A 612 2.48 -2.62 -5.60
C HIS A 612 3.46 -1.46 -5.81
N ALA A 613 3.51 -0.53 -4.86
CA ALA A 613 4.35 0.66 -4.97
C ALA A 613 5.84 0.31 -5.02
N PHE A 614 6.28 -0.71 -4.27
CA PHE A 614 7.64 -1.21 -4.31
C PHE A 614 7.98 -1.89 -5.64
N ILE A 615 7.13 -2.81 -6.13
CA ILE A 615 7.44 -3.64 -7.30
C ILE A 615 7.21 -2.89 -8.61
N LEU A 616 6.03 -2.28 -8.76
CA LEU A 616 5.56 -1.65 -9.99
C LEU A 616 5.68 -0.12 -9.95
N GLY A 617 5.59 0.48 -8.76
CA GLY A 617 5.51 1.93 -8.62
C GLY A 617 4.10 2.46 -8.88
N TRP A 618 3.97 3.78 -9.00
CA TRP A 618 2.65 4.42 -9.06
C TRP A 618 1.96 4.36 -10.44
N LEU A 619 2.76 4.30 -11.52
CA LEU A 619 2.25 4.48 -12.89
C LEU A 619 1.26 3.38 -13.30
N PHE A 620 1.35 2.19 -12.69
CA PHE A 620 0.53 1.04 -13.04
C PHE A 620 -0.80 1.00 -12.28
N SER A 621 -0.94 1.71 -11.17
CA SER A 621 -2.19 1.68 -10.38
C SER A 621 -3.36 2.38 -11.06
N TYR A 622 -3.10 3.27 -12.04
CA TYR A 622 -4.12 4.12 -12.65
C TYR A 622 -4.67 3.65 -14.00
N PHE A 623 -4.00 2.70 -14.66
CA PHE A 623 -4.54 2.09 -15.88
C PHE A 623 -5.58 0.99 -15.59
N ALA A 624 -5.74 0.58 -14.33
CA ALA A 624 -6.67 -0.48 -13.92
C ALA A 624 -8.09 0.02 -13.56
N LEU A 625 -8.31 1.34 -13.40
CA LEU A 625 -9.66 1.90 -13.34
C LEU A 625 -10.06 2.28 -14.78
N GLY A 626 -11.09 1.62 -15.30
CA GLY A 626 -11.55 1.74 -16.69
C GLY A 626 -11.71 3.19 -17.20
N PRO A 627 -11.78 3.38 -18.53
CA PRO A 627 -11.66 4.69 -19.14
C PRO A 627 -12.76 5.64 -18.64
N PRO A 628 -12.47 6.93 -18.42
CA PRO A 628 -13.54 7.91 -18.33
C PRO A 628 -14.29 7.90 -19.67
N LEU A 629 -15.61 7.70 -19.61
CA LEU A 629 -16.49 7.90 -20.76
C LEU A 629 -16.27 9.33 -21.30
N GLY A 630 -15.62 9.44 -22.45
CA GLY A 630 -15.41 10.72 -23.14
C GLY A 630 -14.39 10.63 -24.30
N PRO A 631 -14.74 10.98 -25.54
CA PRO A 631 -13.89 10.77 -26.70
C PRO A 631 -12.86 11.90 -26.83
N PHE A 632 -11.82 11.90 -26.01
CA PHE A 632 -10.68 12.81 -26.20
C PHE A 632 -9.30 12.16 -26.01
N PHE A 633 -9.23 10.95 -25.45
CA PHE A 633 -7.93 10.29 -25.15
C PHE A 633 -7.33 9.47 -26.30
N VAL A 634 -8.07 9.17 -27.38
CA VAL A 634 -7.54 8.41 -28.53
C VAL A 634 -6.76 9.29 -29.52
N VAL A 635 -6.89 10.61 -29.44
CA VAL A 635 -6.28 11.53 -30.42
C VAL A 635 -4.82 11.87 -30.08
N VAL A 636 -4.42 11.87 -28.80
CA VAL A 636 -3.06 12.30 -28.41
C VAL A 636 -2.00 11.23 -28.76
N SER A 637 -2.30 9.95 -28.60
CA SER A 637 -1.37 8.86 -28.93
C SER A 637 -1.16 8.71 -30.46
N SER A 638 -2.22 8.90 -31.25
CA SER A 638 -2.16 8.82 -32.72
C SER A 638 -1.45 10.01 -33.36
N VAL A 639 -1.57 11.22 -32.78
CA VAL A 639 -0.90 12.43 -33.29
C VAL A 639 0.58 12.44 -32.95
N MET A 640 1.00 11.91 -31.79
CA MET A 640 2.42 11.80 -31.44
C MET A 640 3.15 10.79 -32.34
N VAL A 641 2.56 9.62 -32.60
CA VAL A 641 3.16 8.62 -33.51
C VAL A 641 3.26 9.14 -34.95
N ALA A 642 2.27 9.92 -35.41
CA ALA A 642 2.31 10.56 -36.73
C ALA A 642 3.37 11.68 -36.83
N PHE A 643 3.65 12.40 -35.74
CA PHE A 643 4.67 13.45 -35.72
C PHE A 643 6.09 12.87 -35.73
N THR A 644 6.33 11.78 -34.99
CA THR A 644 7.63 11.08 -34.97
C THR A 644 7.96 10.44 -36.33
N TYR A 645 6.95 9.88 -37.01
CA TYR A 645 7.12 9.32 -38.36
C TYR A 645 7.41 10.40 -39.43
N LYS A 646 6.83 11.61 -39.29
CA LYS A 646 7.08 12.74 -40.20
C LYS A 646 8.47 13.37 -39.98
N LEU A 647 8.96 13.40 -38.74
CA LEU A 647 10.31 13.88 -38.40
C LEU A 647 11.41 12.91 -38.86
N GLN A 648 11.19 11.59 -38.75
CA GLN A 648 12.13 10.59 -39.28
C GLN A 648 12.20 10.60 -40.82
N ARG A 649 11.07 10.84 -41.52
CA ARG A 649 11.09 11.00 -42.99
C ARG A 649 11.79 12.28 -43.45
N LYS A 650 11.67 13.40 -42.73
CA LYS A 650 12.39 14.65 -43.06
C LYS A 650 13.90 14.52 -42.87
N ASN A 651 14.36 13.83 -41.82
CA ASN A 651 15.80 13.60 -41.60
C ASN A 651 16.41 12.58 -42.57
N SER A 652 15.63 11.63 -43.10
CA SER A 652 16.10 10.69 -44.12
C SER A 652 16.21 11.33 -45.52
N TYR A 653 15.41 12.36 -45.82
CA TYR A 653 15.55 13.14 -47.06
C TYR A 653 16.72 14.14 -47.01
N HIS A 654 17.05 14.72 -45.84
CA HIS A 654 18.22 15.61 -45.72
C HIS A 654 19.56 14.87 -45.77
N ARG A 655 19.66 13.65 -45.21
CA ARG A 655 20.88 12.82 -45.36
C ARG A 655 21.12 12.33 -46.79
N LYS A 656 20.06 12.16 -47.60
CA LYS A 656 20.22 11.79 -49.02
C LYS A 656 20.60 12.96 -49.94
N SER A 657 20.36 14.22 -49.56
CA SER A 657 20.80 15.37 -50.36
C SER A 657 22.26 15.77 -50.10
N GLU A 658 22.79 15.52 -48.89
CA GLU A 658 24.20 15.79 -48.57
C GLU A 658 25.15 14.75 -49.20
N ASP A 659 24.72 13.49 -49.34
CA ASP A 659 25.51 12.45 -50.02
C ASP A 659 25.55 12.59 -51.56
N MET A 660 24.61 13.33 -52.17
CA MET A 660 24.64 13.64 -53.61
C MET A 660 25.54 14.83 -53.97
N HIS A 661 25.83 15.74 -53.04
CA HIS A 661 26.73 16.89 -53.30
C HIS A 661 28.21 16.61 -53.03
N SER A 662 28.55 15.48 -52.40
CA SER A 662 29.94 15.05 -52.13
C SER A 662 30.60 14.28 -53.30
N LYS A 663 29.86 13.94 -54.37
CA LYS A 663 30.37 13.13 -55.51
C LYS A 663 30.52 13.86 -56.85
N GLN A 664 30.53 15.20 -56.88
CA GLN A 664 30.66 15.96 -58.14
C GLN A 664 31.91 16.85 -58.29
N HIS A 665 32.92 16.70 -57.43
CA HIS A 665 34.25 17.28 -57.67
C HIS A 665 35.34 16.20 -57.61
N THR A 666 35.45 15.42 -58.68
CA THR A 666 36.66 14.67 -59.09
C THR A 666 36.40 14.02 -60.45
N ASN A 667 36.37 14.81 -61.52
CA ASN A 667 36.90 14.43 -62.83
C ASN A 667 36.76 15.57 -63.86
N LYS A 668 37.94 15.99 -64.35
CA LYS A 668 38.24 16.95 -65.43
C LYS A 668 37.98 18.43 -65.18
#